data_AF-A0A8C0LTZ9-F1
#
_entry.id   AF-A0A8C0LTZ9-F1
#
_cell.length_a   1.000
_cell.length_b   1.000
_cell.length_c   1.000
_cell.angle_alpha   90.00
_cell.angle_beta   90.00
_cell.angle_gamma   90.00
#
_symmetry.space_group_name_H-M   'P 1'
#
loop_
_entity.id
_entity.type
_entity.pdbx_description
1 polymer ?
#
loop_
_entity_poly.entity_id
_entity_poly.type
_entity_poly.pdbx_seq_one_letter_code
_entity_poly.pdbx_strand_id
1 'polypeptide(L)'
;MEANPAPVPDSEQAWLEAAQTFIQETLCPAGSEPDVQLTQSVLDCVKTVWLSQGKNQGFPLPLSYSFVSVQDLKTHQNLPCCSHLSWSSSAYQAWTQEAGPSGTPLPRERLILLGTLTDLSGDLEQECRKGDLYVKDNTGVLNCELIDLDLSWLGRLFLFPSWSYLPPARWSSSGEGHLELLSAPVPVCPSNTSPGPLTPLPVLYPETASRLLRHRGKLRGVQPNLAGKLIRVSALVRSQKKAHFVLSLGGSSPAGSHVSIVVQIPAQLVWHRALWPGRSYVLTALRVVRIRGHCYRVWTTSPSSHLLPLKPECVRELELELDGPLLEADPAPLPMPSSSQDGDRETALVRNSTLLSYTGKVTSVLSQPAGLYEVDGQLALCLAYQQFHSLRKVVRPGVSLELQDVHLLQSVGGGTRRPVLAPCLHGAILLRGFSCQKPETQSFYQAQGASLYEQLVWERQLGLPLYLWATKALEELASKLCPHMLRHHQLLQHSSPGNPSLGLQLLAPVLDVLTPPGSTRRNAHKEILEEPHHCPLQKVRACVEEMGGGADALRDTWPHYLVSLPSQQYTRLQTPCSFPTLTTLKEEGRCRAWAAFDPKTLLPLPEASHLTSSQLNQRVSWSWLSLLPATFHPAQILIGVLAASSHKGCLQLRDKTGSLPCLILATHSQPITDSRFIGCLVRTEKFQLVIERNVRSNFPSYKELNITGFIQKQQARVYIQFFLADALILPVPRPLIHSATSLTQAEPTHPEGSHIEQSRLFLLSRKEALMKRNLCLPPGASPEVPKPILSFYVSGSWLGGTQRKEGTAWGPPEPQGDGNKDRKVLLVFRGCSVRWFEFLHPGQVYRLVGPGPPTPLLFEEGGPSCTPHRPLELAGYASCLTVQDDWTLEVENGQDFPAALESSKALPKTPLDDLLSGNFTESLVSFSAEILSRTLCEPFPAPFWTKPGGARASRGCVKLTVAVEAADCQSRPHLDIYIKDPHLPPPLGLLPGARVYFNQLEKKISRSHNIYCCFRPSTYLQVLSFPPETTISAPLPHIFLAELLQGGRALFQARASCHIVSVFSLQLLWLCAHCTSLCPQGRCTRQGSTCPTQTCVSQASIRLLVEDGTAEAVVTCRNHHVATALGLCPSEWTSLLEFVRGPGKVALQFTGPGAQPESSTKVDEPLTLFLRTLCTSFSVLRPVVLSFELEKKPSMVTPLEPARLQRFQCGELTLLTRVNPRIRLSCLSIQEPKHPSSLGAFSLS
;
A
#
# COMPACT_ATOMS: atom_id res chain seq x y z
N MET A 1 5.98 -20.91 93.77
CA MET A 1 4.51 -20.98 93.72
C MET A 1 4.08 -20.05 92.60
N GLU A 2 3.32 -20.61 91.66
CA GLU A 2 2.56 -19.94 90.58
C GLU A 2 3.34 -19.02 89.61
N ALA A 3 3.79 -19.63 88.51
CA ALA A 3 4.25 -18.89 87.33
C ALA A 3 3.04 -18.31 86.59
N ASN A 4 2.92 -16.99 86.64
CA ASN A 4 1.98 -16.18 85.87
C ASN A 4 2.16 -16.36 84.35
N PRO A 5 1.08 -16.26 83.55
CA PRO A 5 1.14 -16.33 82.09
C PRO A 5 1.68 -15.02 81.48
N ALA A 6 2.39 -15.17 80.37
CA ALA A 6 3.07 -14.11 79.60
C ALA A 6 2.08 -13.13 78.90
N PRO A 7 2.52 -11.90 78.56
CA PRO A 7 1.67 -10.84 78.01
C PRO A 7 1.30 -11.07 76.52
N VAL A 8 0.10 -10.64 76.14
CA VAL A 8 -0.46 -10.61 74.77
C VAL A 8 0.17 -9.43 73.98
N PRO A 9 0.50 -9.56 72.67
CA PRO A 9 1.36 -8.59 71.97
C PRO A 9 0.57 -7.45 71.29
N ASP A 10 1.07 -6.20 71.42
CA ASP A 10 0.49 -4.93 70.91
C ASP A 10 0.01 -4.93 69.44
N SER A 11 0.54 -5.82 68.59
CA SER A 11 0.18 -5.90 67.17
C SER A 11 -1.22 -6.47 66.89
N GLU A 12 -1.74 -7.31 67.79
CA GLU A 12 -3.06 -7.93 67.61
C GLU A 12 -4.19 -6.94 67.88
N GLN A 13 -4.05 -6.15 68.94
CA GLN A 13 -5.01 -5.12 69.31
C GLN A 13 -5.07 -3.99 68.27
N ALA A 14 -3.92 -3.53 67.78
CA ALA A 14 -3.85 -2.54 66.71
C ALA A 14 -4.55 -3.01 65.42
N TRP A 15 -4.44 -4.30 65.07
CA TRP A 15 -5.12 -4.86 63.89
C TRP A 15 -6.65 -4.88 64.08
N LEU A 16 -7.13 -5.24 65.27
CA LEU A 16 -8.56 -5.24 65.60
C LEU A 16 -9.14 -3.82 65.59
N GLU A 17 -8.42 -2.83 66.13
CA GLU A 17 -8.83 -1.41 66.09
C GLU A 17 -8.91 -0.91 64.64
N ALA A 18 -7.93 -1.25 63.79
CA ALA A 18 -7.95 -0.92 62.37
C ALA A 18 -9.11 -1.59 61.63
N ALA A 19 -9.43 -2.85 61.96
CA ALA A 19 -10.55 -3.58 61.40
C ALA A 19 -11.90 -2.95 61.77
N GLN A 20 -12.08 -2.57 63.04
CA GLN A 20 -13.29 -1.90 63.52
C GLN A 20 -13.49 -0.54 62.83
N THR A 21 -12.42 0.25 62.73
CA THR A 21 -12.44 1.55 62.03
C THR A 21 -12.85 1.36 60.57
N PHE A 22 -12.22 0.40 59.89
CA PHE A 22 -12.54 0.07 58.50
C PHE A 22 -14.01 -0.33 58.31
N ILE A 23 -14.54 -1.24 59.13
CA ILE A 23 -15.93 -1.72 59.02
C ILE A 23 -16.91 -0.55 59.20
N GLN A 24 -16.63 0.32 60.17
CA GLN A 24 -17.47 1.49 60.43
C GLN A 24 -17.48 2.49 59.27
N GLU A 25 -16.33 2.74 58.65
CA GLU A 25 -16.20 3.71 57.56
C GLU A 25 -16.74 3.18 56.22
N THR A 26 -16.63 1.87 55.97
CA THR A 26 -16.86 1.29 54.64
C THR A 26 -18.14 0.46 54.50
N LEU A 27 -18.68 -0.08 55.60
CA LEU A 27 -19.84 -0.98 55.57
C LEU A 27 -21.06 -0.40 56.31
N CYS A 28 -20.85 0.41 57.34
CA CYS A 28 -21.94 1.08 58.06
C CYS A 28 -22.42 2.35 57.34
N PRO A 29 -23.73 2.67 57.36
CA PRO A 29 -24.25 3.94 56.82
C PRO A 29 -23.63 5.17 57.51
N ALA A 30 -23.43 6.26 56.76
CA ALA A 30 -22.86 7.48 57.31
C ALA A 30 -23.73 8.05 58.45
N GLY A 31 -23.17 8.13 59.66
CA GLY A 31 -23.83 8.67 60.86
C GLY A 31 -24.56 7.65 61.75
N SER A 32 -24.46 6.34 61.49
CA SER A 32 -25.00 5.30 62.39
C SER A 32 -24.01 4.92 63.51
N GLU A 33 -24.52 4.56 64.69
CA GLU A 33 -23.70 3.97 65.78
C GLU A 33 -22.97 2.69 65.32
N PRO A 34 -21.82 2.35 65.93
CA PRO A 34 -21.06 1.16 65.55
C PRO A 34 -21.89 -0.12 65.73
N ASP A 35 -22.16 -0.80 64.62
CA ASP A 35 -22.84 -2.09 64.62
C ASP A 35 -21.88 -3.18 65.14
N VAL A 36 -21.95 -3.39 66.46
CA VAL A 36 -21.14 -4.38 67.18
C VAL A 36 -21.40 -5.80 66.66
N GLN A 37 -22.63 -6.11 66.23
CA GLN A 37 -22.99 -7.44 65.73
C GLN A 37 -22.42 -7.70 64.33
N LEU A 38 -22.50 -6.71 63.43
CA LEU A 38 -21.88 -6.78 62.11
C LEU A 38 -20.36 -6.91 62.22
N THR A 39 -19.75 -6.08 63.07
CA THR A 39 -18.30 -6.08 63.33
C THR A 39 -17.83 -7.45 63.81
N GLN A 40 -18.53 -8.03 64.80
CA GLN A 40 -18.21 -9.36 65.30
C GLN A 40 -18.39 -10.44 64.21
N SER A 41 -19.45 -10.35 63.41
CA SER A 41 -19.73 -11.29 62.31
C SER A 41 -18.64 -11.26 61.23
N VAL A 42 -18.15 -10.07 60.87
CA VAL A 42 -17.04 -9.90 59.92
C VAL A 42 -15.76 -10.52 60.48
N LEU A 43 -15.42 -10.23 61.73
CA LEU A 43 -14.21 -10.75 62.38
C LEU A 43 -14.25 -12.28 62.51
N ASP A 44 -15.40 -12.84 62.89
CA ASP A 44 -15.58 -14.29 63.00
C ASP A 44 -15.55 -14.97 61.63
N CYS A 45 -16.09 -14.33 60.59
CA CYS A 45 -15.97 -14.79 59.20
C CYS A 45 -14.50 -14.83 58.75
N VAL A 46 -13.73 -13.76 58.99
CA VAL A 46 -12.30 -13.70 58.64
C VAL A 46 -11.50 -14.76 59.41
N LYS A 47 -11.72 -14.92 60.71
CA LYS A 47 -11.09 -15.96 61.54
C LYS A 47 -11.39 -17.35 61.03
N THR A 48 -12.65 -17.64 60.72
CA THR A 48 -13.09 -18.95 60.23
C THR A 48 -12.40 -19.29 58.92
N VAL A 49 -12.36 -18.36 57.97
CA VAL A 49 -11.67 -18.57 56.69
C VAL A 49 -10.16 -18.72 56.89
N TRP A 50 -9.54 -17.92 57.76
CA TRP A 50 -8.12 -18.01 58.09
C TRP A 50 -7.73 -19.36 58.70
N LEU A 51 -8.57 -19.91 59.59
CA LEU A 51 -8.29 -21.17 60.30
C LEU A 51 -8.63 -22.43 59.48
N SER A 52 -9.55 -22.32 58.52
CA SER A 52 -10.06 -23.46 57.73
C SER A 52 -9.01 -24.25 56.92
N GLN A 53 -7.84 -23.67 56.62
CA GLN A 53 -6.81 -24.31 55.79
C GLN A 53 -5.74 -25.12 56.55
N GLY A 54 -5.90 -25.31 57.87
CA GLY A 54 -5.15 -26.31 58.67
C GLY A 54 -3.63 -26.12 58.79
N LYS A 55 -3.02 -25.13 58.12
CA LYS A 55 -1.56 -24.89 58.07
C LYS A 55 -1.09 -23.60 58.74
N ASN A 56 -1.99 -22.77 59.28
CA ASN A 56 -1.67 -21.49 59.94
C ASN A 56 -1.36 -21.68 61.44
N GLN A 57 -0.53 -22.67 61.77
CA GLN A 57 -0.22 -23.06 63.15
C GLN A 57 0.62 -21.95 63.83
N GLY A 58 -0.05 -21.08 64.59
CA GLY A 58 0.60 -20.15 65.52
C GLY A 58 -0.09 -18.81 65.76
N PHE A 59 -1.00 -18.35 64.88
CA PHE A 59 -1.65 -17.02 65.02
C PHE A 59 -3.17 -17.08 64.78
N PRO A 60 -4.01 -16.59 65.71
CA PRO A 60 -5.47 -16.62 65.59
C PRO A 60 -6.02 -15.64 64.55
N LEU A 61 -5.25 -14.60 64.18
CA LEU A 61 -5.63 -13.54 63.25
C LEU A 61 -4.61 -13.35 62.11
N PRO A 62 -5.06 -12.89 60.92
CA PRO A 62 -4.19 -12.63 59.78
C PRO A 62 -3.44 -11.29 59.92
N LEU A 63 -2.58 -11.14 60.95
CA LEU A 63 -1.89 -9.88 61.29
C LEU A 63 -1.05 -9.26 60.15
N SER A 64 -0.69 -10.05 59.13
CA SER A 64 0.05 -9.57 57.96
C SER A 64 -0.82 -9.09 56.79
N TYR A 65 -2.15 -9.06 56.97
CA TYR A 65 -3.10 -8.54 56.00
C TYR A 65 -3.73 -7.25 56.49
N SER A 66 -4.04 -6.32 55.60
CA SER A 66 -4.83 -5.12 55.91
C SER A 66 -6.15 -5.11 55.16
N PHE A 67 -7.16 -4.44 55.69
CA PHE A 67 -8.41 -4.21 54.97
C PHE A 67 -8.20 -3.17 53.87
N VAL A 68 -8.95 -3.29 52.77
CA VAL A 68 -8.93 -2.34 51.66
C VAL A 68 -10.35 -2.00 51.21
N SER A 69 -10.64 -0.71 51.06
CA SER A 69 -11.92 -0.24 50.53
C SER A 69 -11.93 -0.31 49.00
N VAL A 70 -13.12 -0.37 48.41
CA VAL A 70 -13.27 -0.33 46.95
C VAL A 70 -12.68 0.97 46.38
N GLN A 71 -12.86 2.09 47.06
CA GLN A 71 -12.32 3.37 46.62
C GLN A 71 -10.78 3.41 46.71
N ASP A 72 -10.18 2.88 47.79
CA ASP A 72 -8.72 2.83 47.92
C ASP A 72 -8.07 1.95 46.87
N LEU A 73 -8.71 0.83 46.53
CA LEU A 73 -8.26 -0.04 45.45
C LEU A 73 -8.29 0.69 44.09
N LYS A 74 -9.24 1.61 43.87
CA LYS A 74 -9.33 2.40 42.64
C LYS A 74 -8.31 3.54 42.59
N THR A 75 -8.04 4.21 43.70
CA THR A 75 -7.19 5.41 43.75
C THR A 75 -5.72 5.11 43.96
N HIS A 76 -5.40 4.18 44.87
CA HIS A 76 -4.04 3.93 45.32
C HIS A 76 -3.38 2.76 44.57
N GLN A 77 -4.16 1.75 44.17
CA GLN A 77 -3.61 0.59 43.47
C GLN A 77 -3.53 0.81 41.95
N ASN A 78 -2.34 1.20 41.49
CA ASN A 78 -2.08 1.48 40.06
C ASN A 78 -1.45 0.30 39.30
N LEU A 79 -1.14 -0.81 39.99
CA LEU A 79 -0.53 -2.01 39.42
C LEU A 79 -1.45 -3.23 39.59
N PRO A 80 -1.46 -4.16 38.61
CA PRO A 80 -2.24 -5.39 38.73
C PRO A 80 -1.71 -6.23 39.87
N CYS A 81 -2.60 -6.79 40.70
CA CYS A 81 -2.25 -7.61 41.87
C CYS A 81 -3.27 -8.72 42.14
N CYS A 82 -2.89 -9.67 42.99
CA CYS A 82 -3.82 -10.67 43.53
C CYS A 82 -3.70 -10.75 45.05
N SER A 83 -4.81 -11.03 45.72
CA SER A 83 -4.83 -11.36 47.15
C SER A 83 -5.57 -12.66 47.37
N HIS A 84 -5.00 -13.51 48.22
CA HIS A 84 -5.65 -14.74 48.65
C HIS A 84 -5.41 -14.93 50.13
N LEU A 85 -6.48 -14.76 50.92
CA LEU A 85 -6.50 -15.02 52.34
C LEU A 85 -6.13 -16.49 52.57
N SER A 86 -5.15 -16.77 53.44
CA SER A 86 -4.60 -18.10 53.76
C SER A 86 -3.57 -18.75 52.81
N TRP A 87 -3.14 -18.12 51.70
CA TRP A 87 -2.06 -18.71 50.86
C TRP A 87 -0.71 -18.78 51.59
N SER A 88 -0.02 -19.93 51.54
CA SER A 88 1.40 -20.01 51.91
C SER A 88 2.29 -19.44 50.79
N SER A 89 3.56 -19.13 51.09
CA SER A 89 4.53 -18.75 50.05
C SER A 89 4.70 -19.86 48.99
N SER A 90 4.63 -21.13 49.41
CA SER A 90 4.68 -22.29 48.51
C SER A 90 3.44 -22.45 47.64
N ALA A 91 2.23 -22.17 48.17
CA ALA A 91 0.99 -22.20 47.40
C ALA A 91 0.97 -21.12 46.32
N TYR A 92 1.42 -19.90 46.67
CA TYR A 92 1.61 -18.84 45.69
C TYR A 92 2.65 -19.22 44.64
N GLN A 93 3.81 -19.76 45.05
CA GLN A 93 4.84 -20.22 44.09
C GLN A 93 4.28 -21.27 43.13
N ALA A 94 3.54 -22.28 43.61
CA ALA A 94 2.91 -23.29 42.76
C ALA A 94 1.92 -22.67 41.76
N TRP A 95 1.08 -21.74 42.21
CA TRP A 95 0.15 -21.01 41.34
C TRP A 95 0.87 -20.15 40.29
N THR A 96 2.01 -19.53 40.65
CA THR A 96 2.81 -18.77 39.67
C THR A 96 3.49 -19.65 38.61
N GLN A 97 3.75 -20.94 38.87
CA GLN A 97 4.30 -21.85 37.86
C GLN A 97 3.32 -22.08 36.70
N GLU A 98 2.01 -21.91 36.92
CA GLU A 98 0.98 -22.03 35.87
C GLU A 98 1.06 -20.91 34.81
N ALA A 99 1.82 -19.84 35.09
CA ALA A 99 2.09 -18.76 34.15
C ALA A 99 2.99 -19.20 32.97
N GLY A 100 3.69 -20.32 33.11
CA GLY A 100 4.67 -20.79 32.13
C GLY A 100 5.95 -19.95 32.09
N PRO A 101 6.96 -20.37 31.31
CA PRO A 101 8.30 -19.76 31.34
C PRO A 101 8.38 -18.33 30.79
N SER A 102 7.41 -17.91 29.97
CA SER A 102 7.39 -16.57 29.34
C SER A 102 6.43 -15.59 30.01
N GLY A 103 5.58 -16.03 30.94
CA GLY A 103 4.55 -15.20 31.57
C GLY A 103 5.05 -14.53 32.86
N THR A 104 4.67 -13.27 33.08
CA THR A 104 4.91 -12.61 34.38
C THR A 104 3.71 -12.83 35.31
N PRO A 105 3.86 -13.48 36.48
CA PRO A 105 2.74 -13.75 37.38
C PRO A 105 2.28 -12.47 38.11
N LEU A 106 1.00 -12.40 38.48
CA LEU A 106 0.44 -11.31 39.29
C LEU A 106 1.15 -11.21 40.64
N PRO A 107 1.58 -10.02 41.07
CA PRO A 107 2.21 -9.84 42.37
C PRO A 107 1.17 -10.07 43.47
N ARG A 108 1.61 -10.76 44.53
CA ARG A 108 0.78 -11.02 45.70
C ARG A 108 0.76 -9.83 46.65
N GLU A 109 -0.44 -9.31 46.89
CA GLU A 109 -0.73 -8.39 47.98
C GLU A 109 -1.38 -9.15 49.15
N ARG A 110 -1.36 -8.54 50.34
CA ARG A 110 -1.99 -9.10 51.55
C ARG A 110 -3.15 -8.21 51.98
N LEU A 111 -4.20 -8.19 51.18
CA LEU A 111 -5.35 -7.31 51.38
C LEU A 111 -6.65 -8.11 51.59
N ILE A 112 -7.50 -7.66 52.49
CA ILE A 112 -8.83 -8.22 52.77
C ILE A 112 -9.88 -7.32 52.14
N LEU A 113 -10.69 -7.90 51.25
CA LEU A 113 -11.76 -7.20 50.55
C LEU A 113 -13.13 -7.69 51.05
N LEU A 114 -13.96 -6.74 51.45
CA LEU A 114 -15.35 -6.94 51.86
C LEU A 114 -16.25 -6.10 50.96
N GLY A 115 -17.46 -6.58 50.70
CA GLY A 115 -18.44 -5.81 49.94
C GLY A 115 -19.69 -6.59 49.59
N THR A 116 -20.66 -5.87 49.06
CA THR A 116 -21.93 -6.40 48.58
C THR A 116 -21.85 -6.71 47.09
N LEU A 117 -22.21 -7.93 46.69
CA LEU A 117 -22.29 -8.31 45.28
C LEU A 117 -23.60 -7.78 44.69
N THR A 118 -23.54 -7.00 43.61
CA THR A 118 -24.71 -6.36 42.99
C THR A 118 -24.63 -6.32 41.47
N ASP A 119 -25.78 -6.19 40.80
CA ASP A 119 -25.91 -5.98 39.35
C ASP A 119 -26.14 -4.50 38.98
N LEU A 120 -25.99 -3.60 39.96
CA LEU A 120 -26.15 -2.15 39.83
C LEU A 120 -24.80 -1.44 39.76
N SER A 121 -24.59 -0.60 38.74
CA SER A 121 -23.33 0.12 38.49
C SER A 121 -23.17 1.41 39.31
N GLY A 122 -23.89 1.57 40.43
CA GLY A 122 -23.95 2.80 41.24
C GLY A 122 -25.38 3.06 41.77
N ASP A 123 -25.70 4.32 42.08
CA ASP A 123 -27.03 4.75 42.55
C ASP A 123 -28.02 5.06 41.40
N LEU A 124 -27.71 4.60 40.18
CA LEU A 124 -28.54 4.79 38.99
C LEU A 124 -29.84 3.95 39.06
N GLU A 125 -30.92 4.50 38.50
CA GLU A 125 -32.26 3.88 38.46
C GLU A 125 -32.28 2.48 37.82
N GLN A 126 -33.30 1.69 38.16
CA GLN A 126 -33.52 0.28 37.74
C GLN A 126 -33.43 0.06 36.21
N GLU A 127 -33.61 1.09 35.38
CA GLU A 127 -33.56 1.02 33.91
C GLU A 127 -32.15 0.82 33.33
N CYS A 128 -31.08 1.00 34.11
CA CYS A 128 -29.69 0.96 33.63
C CYS A 128 -28.97 -0.40 33.78
N ARG A 129 -29.66 -1.47 34.16
CA ARG A 129 -29.04 -2.81 34.34
C ARG A 129 -28.60 -3.41 32.99
N LYS A 130 -27.30 -3.67 32.85
CA LYS A 130 -26.67 -4.22 31.63
C LYS A 130 -26.32 -5.71 31.73
N GLY A 131 -26.63 -6.34 32.87
CA GLY A 131 -26.22 -7.72 33.19
C GLY A 131 -24.74 -7.84 33.60
N ASP A 132 -24.13 -6.74 34.06
CA ASP A 132 -22.77 -6.71 34.58
C ASP A 132 -22.77 -6.82 36.12
N LEU A 133 -21.73 -7.39 36.70
CA LEU A 133 -21.60 -7.57 38.15
C LEU A 133 -20.60 -6.59 38.75
N TYR A 134 -20.85 -6.24 40.01
CA TYR A 134 -20.07 -5.27 40.76
C TYR A 134 -19.92 -5.70 42.21
N VAL A 135 -18.78 -5.35 42.79
CA VAL A 135 -18.58 -5.30 44.24
C VAL A 135 -18.79 -3.86 44.67
N LYS A 136 -19.72 -3.64 45.62
CA LYS A 136 -20.07 -2.33 46.18
C LYS A 136 -19.81 -2.32 47.68
N ASP A 137 -19.11 -1.30 48.15
CA ASP A 137 -19.12 -0.89 49.57
C ASP A 137 -19.67 0.55 49.65
N ASN A 138 -19.64 1.17 50.83
CA ASN A 138 -20.14 2.54 50.99
C ASN A 138 -19.16 3.60 50.43
N THR A 139 -17.93 3.21 50.07
CA THR A 139 -16.91 4.10 49.49
C THR A 139 -16.97 4.13 47.96
N GLY A 140 -17.42 3.05 47.31
CA GLY A 140 -17.49 2.99 45.87
C GLY A 140 -18.00 1.67 45.30
N VAL A 141 -17.98 1.59 43.97
CA VAL A 141 -18.37 0.42 43.18
C VAL A 141 -17.28 0.06 42.19
N LEU A 142 -17.04 -1.25 42.03
CA LEU A 142 -16.03 -1.78 41.11
C LEU A 142 -16.57 -3.00 40.37
N ASN A 143 -16.40 -3.01 39.05
CA ASN A 143 -16.85 -4.11 38.19
C ASN A 143 -16.10 -5.40 38.52
N CYS A 144 -16.81 -6.53 38.56
CA CYS A 144 -16.24 -7.83 38.83
C CYS A 144 -16.71 -8.91 37.86
N GLU A 145 -15.87 -9.92 37.69
CA GLU A 145 -16.15 -11.12 36.94
C GLU A 145 -15.92 -12.34 37.85
N LEU A 146 -16.80 -13.34 37.75
CA LEU A 146 -16.69 -14.60 38.47
C LEU A 146 -17.14 -15.76 37.58
N ILE A 147 -16.71 -16.97 37.93
CA ILE A 147 -17.00 -18.17 37.14
C ILE A 147 -18.42 -18.67 37.42
N ASP A 148 -18.75 -19.08 38.65
CA ASP A 148 -20.06 -19.66 39.00
C ASP A 148 -20.85 -18.72 39.93
N LEU A 149 -21.90 -18.08 39.40
CA LEU A 149 -22.79 -17.18 40.14
C LEU A 149 -24.02 -17.93 40.68
N ASP A 150 -24.22 -17.88 41.99
CA ASP A 150 -25.54 -18.13 42.60
C ASP A 150 -26.30 -16.81 42.73
N LEU A 151 -27.51 -16.75 42.15
CA LEU A 151 -28.36 -15.55 42.19
C LEU A 151 -28.75 -15.14 43.61
N SER A 152 -28.74 -16.08 44.58
CA SER A 152 -29.01 -15.78 45.99
C SER A 152 -27.93 -14.92 46.64
N TRP A 153 -26.76 -14.75 46.00
CA TRP A 153 -25.69 -13.89 46.49
C TRP A 153 -25.95 -12.40 46.24
N LEU A 154 -26.81 -12.05 45.28
CA LEU A 154 -27.06 -10.64 44.96
C LEU A 154 -27.68 -9.90 46.16
N GLY A 155 -27.11 -8.74 46.50
CA GLY A 155 -27.55 -7.90 47.61
C GLY A 155 -27.06 -8.34 49.00
N ARG A 156 -26.17 -9.34 49.09
CA ARG A 156 -25.60 -9.80 50.37
C ARG A 156 -24.14 -9.35 50.55
N LEU A 157 -23.75 -9.17 51.81
CA LEU A 157 -22.39 -8.82 52.21
C LEU A 157 -21.50 -10.08 52.26
N PHE A 158 -20.35 -10.01 51.59
CA PHE A 158 -19.38 -11.09 51.51
C PHE A 158 -17.97 -10.66 51.89
N LEU A 159 -17.23 -11.62 52.44
CA LEU A 159 -15.78 -11.66 52.42
C LEU A 159 -15.34 -12.33 51.11
N PHE A 160 -14.46 -11.65 50.36
CA PHE A 160 -13.87 -12.20 49.13
C PHE A 160 -12.48 -12.77 49.45
N PRO A 161 -12.33 -14.08 49.67
CA PRO A 161 -11.08 -14.64 50.16
C PRO A 161 -10.01 -14.76 49.08
N SER A 162 -10.37 -14.79 47.80
CA SER A 162 -9.44 -14.92 46.69
C SER A 162 -9.87 -14.05 45.50
N TRP A 163 -9.07 -13.06 45.15
CA TRP A 163 -9.37 -12.14 44.06
C TRP A 163 -8.11 -11.60 43.38
N SER A 164 -8.26 -11.15 42.14
CA SER A 164 -7.25 -10.37 41.41
C SER A 164 -7.82 -9.03 41.01
N TYR A 165 -7.03 -7.97 41.13
CA TYR A 165 -7.38 -6.64 40.68
C TYR A 165 -6.53 -6.23 39.49
N LEU A 166 -7.20 -5.74 38.45
CA LEU A 166 -6.58 -5.25 37.23
C LEU A 166 -6.94 -3.77 37.09
N PRO A 167 -5.97 -2.84 37.21
CA PRO A 167 -6.21 -1.41 37.11
C PRO A 167 -6.70 -1.02 35.70
N PRO A 168 -7.26 0.19 35.54
CA PRO A 168 -7.74 0.66 34.24
C PRO A 168 -6.63 0.56 33.19
N ALA A 169 -6.95 -0.05 32.06
CA ALA A 169 -6.01 -0.05 30.94
C ALA A 169 -5.90 1.37 30.37
N ARG A 170 -4.69 1.80 30.01
CA ARG A 170 -4.39 3.17 29.51
C ARG A 170 -5.21 3.61 28.28
N TRP A 171 -5.84 2.67 27.57
CA TRP A 171 -6.68 2.92 26.40
C TRP A 171 -8.17 3.03 26.71
N SER A 172 -8.60 2.65 27.92
CA SER A 172 -10.02 2.70 28.31
C SER A 172 -10.43 4.14 28.66
N SER A 173 -11.38 4.71 27.91
CA SER A 173 -11.93 6.03 28.21
C SER A 173 -12.79 6.06 29.47
N SER A 174 -13.22 4.89 29.96
CA SER A 174 -14.00 4.77 31.19
C SER A 174 -13.15 4.95 32.44
N GLY A 175 -11.82 4.77 32.38
CA GLY A 175 -10.92 4.96 33.52
C GLY A 175 -11.16 4.02 34.70
N GLU A 176 -11.82 2.88 34.49
CA GLU A 176 -12.22 1.94 35.55
C GLU A 176 -11.48 0.60 35.45
N GLY A 177 -10.90 0.16 36.58
CA GLY A 177 -10.34 -1.19 36.75
C GLY A 177 -11.43 -2.25 36.89
N HIS A 178 -11.03 -3.50 37.07
CA HIS A 178 -11.96 -4.59 37.35
C HIS A 178 -11.36 -5.66 38.28
N LEU A 179 -12.25 -6.40 38.94
CA LEU A 179 -11.95 -7.52 39.83
C LEU A 179 -12.25 -8.87 39.17
N GLU A 180 -11.39 -9.83 39.43
CA GLU A 180 -11.58 -11.24 39.10
C GLU A 180 -11.70 -12.03 40.39
N LEU A 181 -12.90 -12.56 40.66
CA LEU A 181 -13.15 -13.35 41.87
C LEU A 181 -12.78 -14.80 41.58
N LEU A 182 -11.67 -15.25 42.17
CA LEU A 182 -11.06 -16.55 41.85
C LEU A 182 -11.74 -17.71 42.56
N SER A 183 -12.44 -17.44 43.66
CA SER A 183 -13.15 -18.42 44.48
C SER A 183 -14.54 -17.92 44.88
N ALA A 184 -15.38 -18.83 45.36
CA ALA A 184 -16.70 -18.48 45.85
C ALA A 184 -16.60 -17.53 47.06
N PRO A 185 -17.42 -16.46 47.11
CA PRO A 185 -17.40 -15.52 48.21
C PRO A 185 -17.99 -16.16 49.49
N VAL A 186 -17.51 -15.72 50.66
CA VAL A 186 -17.93 -16.27 51.96
C VAL A 186 -18.91 -15.31 52.63
N PRO A 187 -20.17 -15.70 52.90
CA PRO A 187 -21.18 -14.80 53.45
C PRO A 187 -20.83 -14.42 54.88
N VAL A 188 -20.83 -13.12 55.18
CA VAL A 188 -20.53 -12.60 56.52
C VAL A 188 -21.62 -12.99 57.52
N CYS A 189 -22.88 -12.96 57.08
CA CYS A 189 -24.03 -13.40 57.86
C CYS A 189 -24.63 -14.64 57.18
N PRO A 190 -24.36 -15.87 57.66
CA PRO A 190 -24.94 -17.08 57.09
C PRO A 190 -26.47 -17.04 57.26
N SER A 191 -27.21 -17.14 56.15
CA SER A 191 -28.67 -17.14 56.19
C SER A 191 -29.18 -18.50 56.64
N ASN A 192 -29.84 -18.57 57.81
CA ASN A 192 -30.60 -19.73 58.27
C ASN A 192 -31.91 -19.86 57.48
N THR A 193 -31.83 -20.07 56.16
CA THR A 193 -33.03 -20.37 55.37
C THR A 193 -33.20 -21.88 55.34
N SER A 194 -33.90 -22.41 56.34
CA SER A 194 -34.53 -23.74 56.21
C SER A 194 -35.49 -23.67 55.02
N PRO A 195 -35.38 -24.55 54.01
CA PRO A 195 -36.41 -24.65 53.00
C PRO A 195 -37.66 -25.19 53.69
N GLY A 196 -38.59 -24.30 54.06
CA GLY A 196 -39.93 -24.70 54.47
C GLY A 196 -40.58 -25.57 53.38
N PRO A 197 -41.55 -26.43 53.72
CA PRO A 197 -42.15 -27.36 52.76
C PRO A 197 -42.79 -26.58 51.60
N LEU A 198 -42.11 -26.56 50.46
CA LEU A 198 -42.60 -25.93 49.24
C LEU A 198 -43.63 -26.86 48.61
N THR A 199 -44.84 -26.36 48.37
CA THR A 199 -45.78 -27.02 47.48
C THR A 199 -45.12 -27.17 46.10
N PRO A 200 -45.18 -28.36 45.48
CA PRO A 200 -44.48 -28.60 44.22
C PRO A 200 -45.04 -27.70 43.11
N LEU A 201 -44.15 -26.96 42.45
CA LEU A 201 -44.49 -25.98 41.43
C LEU A 201 -44.97 -26.70 40.15
N PRO A 202 -46.15 -26.35 39.60
CA PRO A 202 -46.59 -26.90 38.32
C PRO A 202 -45.72 -26.36 37.17
N VAL A 203 -45.11 -27.25 36.38
CA VAL A 203 -44.18 -26.90 35.28
C VAL A 203 -44.55 -27.64 33.98
N LEU A 204 -44.26 -27.03 32.84
CA LEU A 204 -44.31 -27.67 31.52
C LEU A 204 -42.89 -28.02 31.07
N TYR A 205 -42.74 -29.21 30.49
CA TYR A 205 -41.50 -29.62 29.83
C TYR A 205 -41.47 -29.15 28.36
N PRO A 206 -40.27 -29.10 27.73
CA PRO A 206 -40.08 -28.51 26.39
C PRO A 206 -40.94 -29.12 25.28
N GLU A 207 -41.27 -30.40 25.36
CA GLU A 207 -42.15 -31.12 24.41
C GLU A 207 -43.57 -30.54 24.41
N THR A 208 -44.17 -30.39 25.58
CA THR A 208 -45.52 -29.82 25.73
C THR A 208 -45.48 -28.31 25.44
N ALA A 209 -44.43 -27.61 25.88
CA ALA A 209 -44.27 -26.18 25.65
C ALA A 209 -44.09 -25.80 24.18
N SER A 210 -43.39 -26.62 23.37
CA SER A 210 -43.19 -26.37 21.94
C SER A 210 -44.49 -26.53 21.14
N ARG A 211 -45.32 -27.52 21.51
CA ARG A 211 -46.65 -27.75 20.92
C ARG A 211 -47.60 -26.57 21.21
N LEU A 212 -47.57 -26.03 22.43
CA LEU A 212 -48.40 -24.88 22.82
C LEU A 212 -48.13 -23.61 22.01
N LEU A 213 -46.89 -23.37 21.57
CA LEU A 213 -46.57 -22.23 20.70
C LEU A 213 -47.30 -22.29 19.35
N ARG A 214 -47.73 -23.47 18.91
CA ARG A 214 -48.45 -23.71 17.65
C ARG A 214 -49.96 -23.46 17.76
N HIS A 215 -50.55 -23.54 18.96
CA HIS A 215 -52.00 -23.35 19.18
C HIS A 215 -52.36 -21.89 19.50
N ARG A 216 -53.33 -21.31 18.79
CA ARG A 216 -53.62 -19.86 18.83
C ARG A 216 -54.46 -19.35 20.00
N GLY A 217 -55.05 -20.20 20.85
CA GLY A 217 -56.13 -19.77 21.78
C GLY A 217 -56.03 -20.13 23.28
N LYS A 218 -55.20 -21.09 23.70
CA LYS A 218 -55.31 -21.70 25.06
C LYS A 218 -54.50 -21.03 26.19
N LEU A 219 -53.76 -19.95 25.92
CA LEU A 219 -52.83 -19.33 26.90
C LEU A 219 -53.27 -17.94 27.42
N ARG A 220 -54.54 -17.53 27.24
CA ARG A 220 -55.02 -16.27 27.83
C ARG A 220 -55.16 -16.42 29.34
N GLY A 221 -54.36 -15.68 30.11
CA GLY A 221 -54.51 -15.52 31.56
C GLY A 221 -53.67 -16.45 32.43
N VAL A 222 -53.03 -17.49 31.86
CA VAL A 222 -52.13 -18.39 32.60
C VAL A 222 -50.67 -18.00 32.34
N GLN A 223 -49.87 -17.84 33.39
CA GLN A 223 -48.43 -17.65 33.30
C GLN A 223 -47.72 -18.99 33.58
N PRO A 224 -47.40 -19.79 32.55
CA PRO A 224 -46.80 -21.11 32.76
C PRO A 224 -45.37 -21.02 33.27
N ASN A 225 -44.95 -22.04 34.01
CA ASN A 225 -43.57 -22.27 34.41
C ASN A 225 -42.96 -23.33 33.48
N LEU A 226 -41.73 -23.15 33.02
CA LEU A 226 -41.02 -24.11 32.18
C LEU A 226 -39.88 -24.76 32.94
N ALA A 227 -39.75 -26.08 32.85
CA ALA A 227 -38.64 -26.85 33.41
C ALA A 227 -37.90 -27.61 32.31
N GLY A 228 -36.56 -27.68 32.38
CA GLY A 228 -35.79 -28.45 31.42
C GLY A 228 -34.28 -28.32 31.60
N LYS A 229 -33.53 -29.08 30.79
CA LYS A 229 -32.06 -29.01 30.75
C LYS A 229 -31.63 -27.88 29.83
N LEU A 230 -30.74 -27.01 30.27
CA LEU A 230 -30.21 -25.95 29.44
C LEU A 230 -29.29 -26.53 28.37
N ILE A 231 -29.67 -26.41 27.10
CA ILE A 231 -28.86 -26.85 25.97
C ILE A 231 -27.92 -25.73 25.53
N ARG A 232 -28.47 -24.53 25.38
CA ARG A 232 -27.81 -23.42 24.69
C ARG A 232 -28.15 -22.09 25.36
N VAL A 233 -27.16 -21.21 25.39
CA VAL A 233 -27.31 -19.80 25.73
C VAL A 233 -26.72 -19.00 24.57
N SER A 234 -27.43 -17.99 24.09
CA SER A 234 -26.93 -17.10 23.04
C SER A 234 -25.95 -16.07 23.61
N ALA A 235 -25.26 -15.36 22.72
CA ALA A 235 -24.55 -14.13 23.12
C ALA A 235 -25.54 -13.09 23.69
N LEU A 236 -25.06 -12.27 24.63
CA LEU A 236 -25.80 -11.12 25.15
C LEU A 236 -25.77 -9.97 24.13
N VAL A 237 -26.92 -9.68 23.52
CA VAL A 237 -27.06 -8.64 22.49
C VAL A 237 -27.48 -7.32 23.13
N ARG A 238 -26.61 -6.31 23.08
CA ARG A 238 -26.85 -4.95 23.55
C ARG A 238 -27.11 -4.02 22.36
N SER A 239 -28.28 -3.39 22.33
CA SER A 239 -28.61 -2.32 21.37
C SER A 239 -28.78 -0.99 22.11
N GLN A 240 -28.74 0.14 21.40
CA GLN A 240 -28.93 1.48 21.98
C GLN A 240 -30.23 1.64 22.79
N LYS A 241 -31.25 0.80 22.53
CA LYS A 241 -32.58 0.90 23.18
C LYS A 241 -32.94 -0.28 24.08
N LYS A 242 -32.34 -1.47 23.88
CA LYS A 242 -32.69 -2.71 24.60
C LYS A 242 -31.53 -3.72 24.60
N ALA A 243 -31.34 -4.44 25.71
CA ALA A 243 -30.45 -5.59 25.80
C ALA A 243 -31.25 -6.88 26.00
N HIS A 244 -30.82 -7.97 25.38
CA HIS A 244 -31.48 -9.27 25.51
C HIS A 244 -30.54 -10.43 25.19
N PHE A 245 -30.88 -11.62 25.68
CA PHE A 245 -30.28 -12.88 25.25
C PHE A 245 -31.37 -13.96 25.16
N VAL A 246 -31.05 -15.09 24.54
CA VAL A 246 -31.95 -16.23 24.38
C VAL A 246 -31.32 -17.44 25.03
N LEU A 247 -32.12 -18.20 25.76
CA LEU A 247 -31.73 -19.51 26.28
C LEU A 247 -32.67 -20.57 25.72
N SER A 248 -32.14 -21.78 25.49
CA SER A 248 -32.91 -22.90 24.96
C SER A 248 -32.90 -24.07 25.95
N LEU A 249 -34.11 -24.48 26.36
CA LEU A 249 -34.31 -25.65 27.22
C LEU A 249 -34.67 -26.87 26.38
N GLY A 250 -34.01 -27.98 26.65
CA GLY A 250 -34.28 -29.30 26.09
C GLY A 250 -34.92 -30.24 27.08
N GLY A 251 -35.69 -31.18 26.55
CA GLY A 251 -36.22 -32.28 27.34
C GLY A 251 -35.17 -33.33 27.68
N SER A 252 -35.60 -34.39 28.36
CA SER A 252 -34.73 -35.46 28.85
C SER A 252 -34.24 -36.41 27.75
N SER A 253 -34.85 -36.37 26.55
CA SER A 253 -34.47 -37.18 25.39
C SER A 253 -33.58 -36.41 24.41
N PRO A 254 -32.47 -36.99 23.92
CA PRO A 254 -31.57 -36.33 22.96
C PRO A 254 -32.19 -36.09 21.56
N ALA A 255 -33.32 -36.73 21.24
CA ALA A 255 -34.11 -36.48 20.03
C ALA A 255 -35.32 -35.54 20.25
N GLY A 256 -35.44 -34.95 21.46
CA GLY A 256 -36.58 -34.14 21.87
C GLY A 256 -36.59 -32.71 21.30
N SER A 257 -37.79 -32.12 21.19
CA SER A 257 -37.96 -30.72 20.81
C SER A 257 -37.40 -29.78 21.89
N HIS A 258 -36.65 -28.76 21.50
CA HIS A 258 -36.20 -27.69 22.41
C HIS A 258 -37.08 -26.44 22.28
N VAL A 259 -37.12 -25.62 23.32
CA VAL A 259 -37.85 -24.35 23.33
C VAL A 259 -36.93 -23.18 23.64
N SER A 260 -37.02 -22.12 22.86
CA SER A 260 -36.27 -20.88 23.05
C SER A 260 -37.06 -19.87 23.88
N ILE A 261 -36.39 -19.24 24.84
CA ILE A 261 -36.93 -18.25 25.76
C ILE A 261 -36.12 -16.97 25.65
N VAL A 262 -36.77 -15.85 25.32
CA VAL A 262 -36.13 -14.54 25.18
C VAL A 262 -36.20 -13.78 26.50
N VAL A 263 -35.03 -13.46 27.05
CA VAL A 263 -34.87 -12.66 28.26
C VAL A 263 -34.48 -11.23 27.85
N GLN A 264 -35.38 -10.27 28.12
CA GLN A 264 -35.22 -8.87 27.70
C GLN A 264 -35.46 -7.86 28.83
N ILE A 265 -35.73 -8.34 30.04
CA ILE A 265 -36.02 -7.51 31.20
C ILE A 265 -34.69 -7.13 31.86
N PRO A 266 -34.37 -5.84 32.06
CA PRO A 266 -33.08 -5.40 32.57
C PRO A 266 -32.64 -6.10 33.88
N ALA A 267 -33.56 -6.25 34.84
CA ALA A 267 -33.30 -6.92 36.13
C ALA A 267 -32.97 -8.41 36.02
N GLN A 268 -33.25 -9.04 34.87
CA GLN A 268 -33.03 -10.46 34.62
C GLN A 268 -31.84 -10.71 33.71
N LEU A 269 -31.17 -9.66 33.20
CA LEU A 269 -30.00 -9.82 32.33
C LEU A 269 -28.82 -10.46 33.07
N VAL A 270 -28.76 -10.32 34.40
CA VAL A 270 -27.76 -10.98 35.26
C VAL A 270 -27.84 -12.51 35.18
N TRP A 271 -28.99 -13.08 34.81
CA TRP A 271 -29.16 -14.53 34.64
C TRP A 271 -28.19 -15.11 33.61
N HIS A 272 -27.75 -14.31 32.63
CA HIS A 272 -26.75 -14.73 31.64
C HIS A 272 -25.47 -15.26 32.30
N ARG A 273 -25.10 -14.74 33.48
CA ARG A 273 -23.91 -15.15 34.24
C ARG A 273 -24.15 -16.33 35.21
N ALA A 274 -25.40 -16.71 35.48
CA ALA A 274 -25.77 -17.82 36.36
C ALA A 274 -26.16 -19.11 35.59
N LEU A 275 -26.33 -19.00 34.28
CA LEU A 275 -26.78 -20.09 33.41
C LEU A 275 -25.60 -20.92 32.89
N TRP A 276 -25.66 -22.22 33.14
CA TRP A 276 -24.64 -23.18 32.72
C TRP A 276 -25.24 -24.27 31.84
N PRO A 277 -24.78 -24.42 30.59
CA PRO A 277 -25.21 -25.50 29.73
C PRO A 277 -24.99 -26.86 30.41
N GLY A 278 -25.97 -27.75 30.27
CA GLY A 278 -25.97 -29.06 30.92
C GLY A 278 -26.65 -29.10 32.29
N ARG A 279 -26.87 -27.97 32.97
CA ARG A 279 -27.67 -27.91 34.21
C ARG A 279 -29.17 -27.79 33.90
N SER A 280 -30.01 -28.20 34.85
CA SER A 280 -31.48 -28.13 34.71
C SER A 280 -32.06 -26.99 35.52
N TYR A 281 -32.99 -26.25 34.92
CA TYR A 281 -33.57 -25.03 35.49
C TYR A 281 -35.10 -25.02 35.40
N VAL A 282 -35.73 -24.21 36.24
CA VAL A 282 -37.14 -23.83 36.20
C VAL A 282 -37.23 -22.32 36.00
N LEU A 283 -37.94 -21.89 34.96
CA LEU A 283 -38.28 -20.49 34.73
C LEU A 283 -39.76 -20.27 34.99
N THR A 284 -40.08 -19.38 35.93
CA THR A 284 -41.47 -19.11 36.34
C THR A 284 -42.11 -17.96 35.57
N ALA A 285 -43.43 -17.93 35.58
CA ALA A 285 -44.23 -16.78 35.12
C ALA A 285 -43.92 -16.30 33.69
N LEU A 286 -43.75 -17.23 32.73
CA LEU A 286 -43.40 -16.90 31.35
C LEU A 286 -44.62 -16.44 30.54
N ARG A 287 -44.36 -15.74 29.43
CA ARG A 287 -45.37 -15.23 28.49
C ARG A 287 -45.01 -15.64 27.06
N VAL A 288 -46.01 -15.65 26.18
CA VAL A 288 -45.81 -15.90 24.75
C VAL A 288 -45.95 -14.61 23.97
N VAL A 289 -44.95 -14.30 23.14
CA VAL A 289 -44.92 -13.09 22.30
C VAL A 289 -44.60 -13.42 20.84
N ARG A 290 -44.98 -12.51 19.93
CA ARG A 290 -44.57 -12.56 18.53
C ARG A 290 -43.47 -11.53 18.29
N ILE A 291 -42.32 -11.99 17.81
CA ILE A 291 -41.16 -11.13 17.51
C ILE A 291 -41.28 -10.65 16.06
N ARG A 292 -40.99 -9.37 15.81
CA ARG A 292 -40.99 -8.81 14.45
C ARG A 292 -39.92 -9.48 13.59
N GLY A 293 -40.30 -9.97 12.42
CA GLY A 293 -39.37 -10.62 11.48
C GLY A 293 -39.11 -12.10 11.75
N HIS A 294 -39.76 -12.70 12.76
CA HIS A 294 -39.75 -14.14 13.04
C HIS A 294 -41.14 -14.74 12.82
N CYS A 295 -41.22 -15.90 12.17
CA CYS A 295 -42.49 -16.49 11.74
C CYS A 295 -43.27 -17.13 12.89
N TYR A 296 -42.59 -17.58 13.95
CA TYR A 296 -43.19 -18.31 15.08
C TYR A 296 -43.28 -17.47 16.35
N ARG A 297 -44.21 -17.85 17.23
CA ARG A 297 -44.30 -17.32 18.60
C ARG A 297 -43.16 -17.87 19.45
N VAL A 298 -42.66 -17.08 20.39
CA VAL A 298 -41.53 -17.45 21.27
C VAL A 298 -41.90 -17.14 22.72
N TRP A 299 -41.35 -17.91 23.64
CA TRP A 299 -41.46 -17.64 25.07
C TRP A 299 -40.63 -16.42 25.47
N THR A 300 -41.12 -15.61 26.41
CA THR A 300 -40.37 -14.47 26.97
C THR A 300 -40.66 -14.33 28.45
N THR A 301 -39.72 -13.72 29.17
CA THR A 301 -39.87 -13.45 30.59
C THR A 301 -40.82 -12.28 30.87
N SER A 302 -41.35 -12.24 32.09
CA SER A 302 -42.12 -11.12 32.64
C SER A 302 -41.44 -10.59 33.92
N PRO A 303 -41.79 -9.40 34.42
CA PRO A 303 -41.12 -8.86 35.62
C PRO A 303 -41.25 -9.76 36.86
N SER A 304 -42.26 -10.63 36.90
CA SER A 304 -42.49 -11.64 37.93
C SER A 304 -41.81 -12.99 37.66
N SER A 305 -41.03 -13.13 36.59
CA SER A 305 -40.27 -14.34 36.28
C SER A 305 -39.06 -14.50 37.19
N HIS A 306 -38.84 -15.72 37.67
CA HIS A 306 -37.67 -16.12 38.44
C HIS A 306 -36.95 -17.31 37.80
N LEU A 307 -35.63 -17.37 37.96
CA LEU A 307 -34.79 -18.50 37.58
C LEU A 307 -34.46 -19.33 38.82
N LEU A 308 -34.79 -20.62 38.80
CA LEU A 308 -34.54 -21.55 39.89
C LEU A 308 -33.79 -22.81 39.39
N PRO A 309 -32.91 -23.42 40.19
CA PRO A 309 -32.36 -24.72 39.86
C PRO A 309 -33.47 -25.79 39.95
N LEU A 310 -33.50 -26.71 38.98
CA LEU A 310 -34.49 -27.80 38.98
C LEU A 310 -34.16 -28.82 40.07
N LYS A 311 -34.96 -28.83 41.14
CA LYS A 311 -35.00 -29.91 42.13
C LYS A 311 -36.23 -30.78 41.84
N PRO A 312 -36.07 -32.07 41.50
CA PRO A 312 -37.20 -32.95 41.14
C PRO A 312 -38.29 -32.99 42.21
N GLU A 313 -37.91 -32.89 43.49
CA GLU A 313 -38.82 -32.91 44.64
C GLU A 313 -39.70 -31.66 44.77
N CYS A 314 -39.36 -30.58 44.05
CA CYS A 314 -40.03 -29.28 44.16
C CYS A 314 -40.90 -28.93 42.94
N VAL A 315 -41.08 -29.84 42.00
CA VAL A 315 -41.84 -29.61 40.76
C VAL A 315 -42.86 -30.72 40.50
N ARG A 316 -43.96 -30.38 39.84
CA ARG A 316 -44.98 -31.33 39.35
C ARG A 316 -45.30 -30.98 37.90
N GLU A 317 -45.42 -31.96 37.02
CA GLU A 317 -45.79 -31.70 35.64
C GLU A 317 -47.23 -31.16 35.55
N LEU A 318 -47.43 -30.11 34.76
CA LEU A 318 -48.73 -29.52 34.52
C LEU A 318 -49.42 -30.27 33.37
N GLU A 319 -50.37 -31.14 33.72
CA GLU A 319 -51.24 -31.79 32.74
C GLU A 319 -52.26 -30.77 32.21
N LEU A 320 -52.27 -30.56 30.89
CA LEU A 320 -53.25 -29.73 30.21
C LEU A 320 -54.21 -30.64 29.44
N GLU A 321 -55.51 -30.52 29.69
CA GLU A 321 -56.55 -31.17 28.87
C GLU A 321 -56.55 -30.54 27.46
N LEU A 322 -55.78 -31.15 26.56
CA LEU A 322 -55.79 -30.82 25.14
C LEU A 322 -56.97 -31.55 24.50
N ASP A 323 -58.13 -30.91 24.39
CA ASP A 323 -59.26 -31.45 23.60
C ASP A 323 -58.81 -31.88 22.18
N GLY A 324 -58.87 -33.19 21.91
CA GLY A 324 -58.68 -33.82 20.59
C GLY A 324 -57.48 -34.79 20.50
N PRO A 325 -57.56 -35.88 19.69
CA PRO A 325 -56.45 -36.80 19.51
C PRO A 325 -55.20 -36.10 18.98
N LEU A 326 -54.05 -36.38 19.59
CA LEU A 326 -52.73 -35.96 19.12
C LEU A 326 -52.39 -36.68 17.81
N LEU A 327 -52.93 -36.22 16.68
CA LEU A 327 -52.45 -36.66 15.37
C LEU A 327 -51.12 -35.97 15.07
N GLU A 328 -50.06 -36.76 14.96
CA GLU A 328 -48.83 -36.43 14.24
C GLU A 328 -49.20 -36.12 12.79
N ALA A 329 -49.54 -34.87 12.50
CA ALA A 329 -49.44 -34.35 11.15
C ALA A 329 -48.22 -33.43 11.13
N ASP A 330 -47.09 -33.98 10.68
CA ASP A 330 -46.00 -33.14 10.16
C ASP A 330 -46.61 -32.15 9.16
N PRO A 331 -46.32 -30.84 9.24
CA PRO A 331 -46.66 -29.96 8.16
C PRO A 331 -45.94 -30.48 6.91
N ALA A 332 -46.67 -30.63 5.81
CA ALA A 332 -46.07 -30.90 4.51
C ALA A 332 -44.89 -29.93 4.29
N PRO A 333 -43.74 -30.39 3.76
CA PRO A 333 -42.62 -29.52 3.46
C PRO A 333 -43.15 -28.33 2.67
N LEU A 334 -42.82 -27.11 3.13
CA LEU A 334 -43.06 -25.92 2.30
C LEU A 334 -42.46 -26.20 0.91
N PRO A 335 -43.12 -25.80 -0.18
CA PRO A 335 -42.53 -25.91 -1.49
C PRO A 335 -41.16 -25.26 -1.43
N MET A 336 -40.11 -26.02 -1.73
CA MET A 336 -38.80 -25.45 -2.03
C MET A 336 -39.06 -24.27 -2.98
N PRO A 337 -38.58 -23.05 -2.68
CA PRO A 337 -38.67 -21.98 -3.66
C PRO A 337 -38.00 -22.51 -4.91
N SER A 338 -38.79 -22.72 -5.96
CA SER A 338 -38.31 -23.09 -7.27
C SER A 338 -37.19 -22.13 -7.59
N SER A 339 -35.96 -22.65 -7.69
CA SER A 339 -34.87 -21.95 -8.34
C SER A 339 -35.42 -21.54 -9.68
N SER A 340 -35.67 -20.24 -9.86
CA SER A 340 -35.86 -19.67 -11.17
C SER A 340 -34.65 -20.11 -11.98
N GLN A 341 -34.89 -21.00 -12.95
CA GLN A 341 -33.97 -21.19 -14.06
C GLN A 341 -33.91 -19.84 -14.77
N ASP A 342 -32.95 -19.03 -14.35
CA ASP A 342 -32.49 -17.88 -15.10
C ASP A 342 -31.04 -18.18 -15.46
N GLY A 343 -30.76 -18.04 -16.75
CA GLY A 343 -29.70 -18.77 -17.46
C GLY A 343 -28.29 -18.62 -16.89
N ASP A 344 -27.55 -19.72 -17.01
CA ASP A 344 -26.12 -19.78 -17.32
C ASP A 344 -25.26 -18.64 -16.75
N ARG A 345 -25.05 -18.65 -15.43
CA ARG A 345 -23.93 -17.99 -14.78
C ARG A 345 -23.27 -18.97 -13.82
N GLU A 346 -22.00 -19.25 -14.07
CA GLU A 346 -21.10 -20.11 -13.29
C GLU A 346 -21.37 -19.98 -11.77
N THR A 347 -21.84 -21.08 -11.18
CA THR A 347 -22.12 -21.16 -9.75
C THR A 347 -20.82 -21.16 -8.95
N ALA A 348 -20.47 -20.01 -8.36
CA ALA A 348 -19.41 -19.92 -7.37
C ALA A 348 -19.64 -20.93 -6.23
N LEU A 349 -18.67 -21.83 -5.99
CA LEU A 349 -18.69 -22.83 -4.92
C LEU A 349 -18.79 -22.14 -3.54
N VAL A 350 -19.99 -22.09 -2.97
CA VAL A 350 -20.25 -21.54 -1.64
C VAL A 350 -19.82 -22.54 -0.56
N ARG A 351 -18.96 -22.11 0.38
CA ARG A 351 -18.52 -22.95 1.51
C ARG A 351 -19.37 -22.77 2.75
N ASN A 352 -19.62 -23.87 3.46
CA ASN A 352 -20.29 -23.90 4.75
C ASN A 352 -19.28 -24.18 5.87
N SER A 353 -19.37 -23.44 6.97
CA SER A 353 -18.58 -23.66 8.18
C SER A 353 -19.20 -24.76 9.06
N THR A 354 -18.36 -25.46 9.84
CA THR A 354 -18.81 -26.50 10.78
C THR A 354 -18.97 -25.92 12.18
N LEU A 355 -20.10 -26.19 12.85
CA LEU A 355 -20.33 -25.85 14.25
C LEU A 355 -19.68 -26.88 15.17
N LEU A 356 -19.02 -26.42 16.23
CA LEU A 356 -18.44 -27.28 17.25
C LEU A 356 -18.43 -26.60 18.64
N SER A 357 -18.25 -27.43 19.67
CA SER A 357 -17.90 -26.98 21.03
C SER A 357 -16.41 -27.22 21.29
N TYR A 358 -15.72 -26.24 21.87
CA TYR A 358 -14.28 -26.29 22.12
C TYR A 358 -13.93 -25.73 23.50
N THR A 359 -13.05 -26.40 24.23
CA THR A 359 -12.50 -25.89 25.49
C THR A 359 -10.99 -25.79 25.35
N GLY A 360 -10.42 -24.63 25.64
CA GLY A 360 -8.99 -24.41 25.49
C GLY A 360 -8.47 -23.19 26.25
N LYS A 361 -7.15 -23.02 26.24
CA LYS A 361 -6.45 -21.95 26.97
C LYS A 361 -5.91 -20.91 25.99
N VAL A 362 -6.15 -19.63 26.26
CA VAL A 362 -5.59 -18.53 25.48
C VAL A 362 -4.08 -18.50 25.69
N THR A 363 -3.30 -18.63 24.62
CA THR A 363 -1.82 -18.67 24.69
C THR A 363 -1.18 -17.35 24.31
N SER A 364 -1.78 -16.57 23.40
CA SER A 364 -1.26 -15.27 22.99
C SER A 364 -2.37 -14.34 22.49
N VAL A 365 -2.06 -13.05 22.39
CA VAL A 365 -2.97 -12.02 21.86
C VAL A 365 -2.43 -11.54 20.52
N LEU A 366 -3.19 -11.73 19.44
CA LEU A 366 -2.79 -11.29 18.10
C LEU A 366 -3.15 -9.82 17.89
N SER A 367 -4.40 -9.44 18.18
CA SER A 367 -4.89 -8.07 18.11
C SER A 367 -6.11 -7.89 19.01
N GLN A 368 -5.91 -7.34 20.21
CA GLN A 368 -6.97 -7.17 21.21
C GLN A 368 -8.13 -6.27 20.73
N PRO A 369 -7.89 -5.11 20.06
CA PRO A 369 -8.99 -4.27 19.57
C PRO A 369 -9.82 -4.94 18.47
N ALA A 370 -9.18 -5.77 17.62
CA ALA A 370 -9.86 -6.58 16.61
C ALA A 370 -10.43 -7.90 17.15
N GLY A 371 -10.25 -8.20 18.45
CA GLY A 371 -10.73 -9.43 19.07
C GLY A 371 -10.07 -10.70 18.52
N LEU A 372 -8.80 -10.62 18.11
CA LEU A 372 -8.02 -11.74 17.58
C LEU A 372 -7.07 -12.28 18.65
N TYR A 373 -7.20 -13.57 18.95
CA TYR A 373 -6.44 -14.29 19.97
C TYR A 373 -5.90 -15.61 19.44
N GLU A 374 -4.94 -16.19 20.13
CA GLU A 374 -4.46 -17.56 19.88
C GLU A 374 -4.87 -18.47 21.03
N VAL A 375 -5.34 -19.67 20.69
CA VAL A 375 -5.76 -20.69 21.64
C VAL A 375 -4.93 -21.96 21.40
N ASP A 376 -4.39 -22.50 22.49
CA ASP A 376 -3.56 -23.70 22.55
C ASP A 376 -2.35 -23.72 21.58
N GLY A 377 -1.88 -22.54 21.16
CA GLY A 377 -0.72 -22.38 20.27
C GLY A 377 -0.96 -22.79 18.80
N GLN A 378 -2.18 -23.16 18.43
CA GLN A 378 -2.49 -23.76 17.12
C GLN A 378 -3.67 -23.09 16.41
N LEU A 379 -4.68 -22.66 17.17
CA LEU A 379 -5.93 -22.13 16.62
C LEU A 379 -5.99 -20.60 16.80
N ALA A 380 -6.50 -19.91 15.79
CA ALA A 380 -6.84 -18.50 15.91
C ALA A 380 -8.29 -18.34 16.38
N LEU A 381 -8.57 -17.47 17.34
CA LEU A 381 -9.90 -17.16 17.84
C LEU A 381 -10.27 -15.72 17.47
N CYS A 382 -11.42 -15.53 16.81
CA CYS A 382 -11.93 -14.22 16.39
C CYS A 382 -13.26 -13.90 17.08
N LEU A 383 -13.23 -13.03 18.10
CA LEU A 383 -14.40 -12.66 18.91
C LEU A 383 -15.23 -11.49 18.32
N ALA A 384 -14.83 -10.93 17.18
CA ALA A 384 -15.41 -9.72 16.60
C ALA A 384 -16.91 -9.84 16.21
N TYR A 385 -17.41 -11.06 15.99
CA TYR A 385 -18.78 -11.32 15.55
C TYR A 385 -19.79 -11.41 16.70
N GLN A 386 -19.33 -11.25 17.95
CA GLN A 386 -20.15 -11.05 19.13
C GLN A 386 -19.78 -9.72 19.81
N GLN A 387 -20.68 -9.17 20.62
CA GLN A 387 -20.35 -8.01 21.44
C GLN A 387 -19.59 -8.48 22.69
N PHE A 388 -18.27 -8.25 22.70
CA PHE A 388 -17.37 -8.81 23.71
C PHE A 388 -16.74 -7.75 24.63
N HIS A 389 -17.34 -6.56 24.77
CA HIS A 389 -16.77 -5.43 25.52
C HIS A 389 -16.37 -5.76 26.97
N SER A 390 -17.20 -6.53 27.70
CA SER A 390 -16.90 -6.98 29.06
C SER A 390 -15.77 -8.01 29.07
N LEU A 391 -15.85 -9.02 28.20
CA LEU A 391 -14.85 -10.08 28.08
C LEU A 391 -13.47 -9.57 27.62
N ARG A 392 -13.40 -8.47 26.86
CA ARG A 392 -12.13 -7.89 26.39
C ARG A 392 -11.18 -7.51 27.54
N LYS A 393 -11.72 -7.22 28.73
CA LYS A 393 -10.93 -6.89 29.93
C LYS A 393 -10.27 -8.13 30.56
N VAL A 394 -10.96 -9.27 30.48
CA VAL A 394 -10.57 -10.54 31.12
C VAL A 394 -9.65 -11.36 30.21
N VAL A 395 -9.97 -11.45 28.91
CA VAL A 395 -9.29 -12.34 27.96
C VAL A 395 -7.83 -11.91 27.74
N ARG A 396 -6.91 -12.66 28.35
CA ARG A 396 -5.45 -12.52 28.25
C ARG A 396 -4.78 -13.89 28.24
N PRO A 397 -3.47 -14.00 27.91
CA PRO A 397 -2.75 -15.27 27.95
C PRO A 397 -2.91 -15.93 29.32
N GLY A 398 -3.28 -17.20 29.35
CA GLY A 398 -3.56 -17.96 30.56
C GLY A 398 -5.05 -18.23 30.84
N VAL A 399 -5.97 -17.48 30.23
CA VAL A 399 -7.42 -17.64 30.46
C VAL A 399 -7.93 -18.94 29.81
N SER A 400 -8.76 -19.69 30.54
CA SER A 400 -9.42 -20.89 30.02
C SER A 400 -10.86 -20.57 29.59
N LEU A 401 -11.18 -20.87 28.33
CA LEU A 401 -12.46 -20.57 27.70
C LEU A 401 -13.18 -21.86 27.28
N GLU A 402 -14.50 -21.88 27.41
CA GLU A 402 -15.38 -22.84 26.75
C GLU A 402 -16.24 -22.11 25.71
N LEU A 403 -16.14 -22.59 24.49
CA LEU A 403 -16.77 -22.06 23.30
C LEU A 403 -17.87 -23.03 22.86
N GLN A 404 -19.12 -22.57 22.80
CA GLN A 404 -20.27 -23.37 22.40
C GLN A 404 -20.83 -22.90 21.05
N ASP A 405 -21.17 -23.84 20.17
CA ASP A 405 -21.72 -23.58 18.83
C ASP A 405 -20.89 -22.56 18.02
N VAL A 406 -19.58 -22.81 17.96
CA VAL A 406 -18.61 -21.95 17.28
C VAL A 406 -18.29 -22.46 15.90
N HIS A 407 -18.17 -21.54 14.95
CA HIS A 407 -17.80 -21.87 13.58
C HIS A 407 -16.30 -22.12 13.49
N LEU A 408 -15.92 -23.31 13.03
CA LEU A 408 -14.56 -23.61 12.60
C LEU A 408 -14.44 -23.35 11.10
N LEU A 409 -13.49 -22.51 10.73
CA LEU A 409 -13.17 -22.21 9.34
C LEU A 409 -11.73 -22.63 9.03
N GLN A 410 -11.61 -23.63 8.15
CA GLN A 410 -10.32 -24.09 7.62
C GLN A 410 -9.94 -23.26 6.38
N SER A 411 -8.66 -22.90 6.24
CA SER A 411 -8.13 -22.20 5.05
C SER A 411 -8.86 -20.90 4.67
N VAL A 412 -9.09 -20.02 5.66
CA VAL A 412 -9.89 -18.78 5.50
C VAL A 412 -9.29 -17.78 4.50
N GLY A 413 -7.96 -17.78 4.33
CA GLY A 413 -7.26 -16.77 3.54
C GLY A 413 -6.96 -15.49 4.34
N GLY A 414 -6.82 -14.35 3.66
CA GLY A 414 -6.66 -13.06 4.34
C GLY A 414 -5.36 -12.90 5.16
N GLY A 415 -4.31 -13.64 4.82
CA GLY A 415 -3.01 -13.57 5.49
C GLY A 415 -2.81 -14.54 6.67
N THR A 416 -3.85 -15.27 7.08
CA THR A 416 -3.74 -16.32 8.09
C THR A 416 -3.45 -17.68 7.44
N ARG A 417 -2.66 -18.52 8.12
CA ARG A 417 -2.39 -19.93 7.73
C ARG A 417 -3.05 -20.94 8.67
N ARG A 418 -3.55 -20.49 9.82
CA ARG A 418 -4.13 -21.32 10.88
C ARG A 418 -5.65 -21.44 10.72
N PRO A 419 -6.29 -22.52 11.20
CA PRO A 419 -7.74 -22.59 11.33
C PRO A 419 -8.25 -21.51 12.28
N VAL A 420 -9.43 -20.95 11.98
CA VAL A 420 -10.03 -19.87 12.78
C VAL A 420 -11.32 -20.35 13.41
N LEU A 421 -11.42 -20.20 14.73
CA LEU A 421 -12.65 -20.33 15.51
C LEU A 421 -13.31 -18.95 15.62
N ALA A 422 -14.57 -18.84 15.21
CA ALA A 422 -15.32 -17.59 15.22
C ALA A 422 -16.73 -17.81 15.79
N PRO A 423 -17.02 -17.37 17.03
CA PRO A 423 -18.36 -17.44 17.58
C PRO A 423 -19.29 -16.41 16.92
N CYS A 424 -20.54 -16.81 16.62
CA CYS A 424 -21.60 -15.92 16.13
C CYS A 424 -22.62 -15.64 17.25
N LEU A 425 -23.68 -14.86 17.04
CA LEU A 425 -24.63 -14.54 18.13
C LEU A 425 -25.39 -15.75 18.67
N HIS A 426 -25.42 -16.84 17.91
CA HIS A 426 -26.03 -18.10 18.27
C HIS A 426 -25.28 -18.85 19.39
N GLY A 427 -23.94 -18.76 19.40
CA GLY A 427 -23.08 -19.46 20.35
C GLY A 427 -22.77 -18.65 21.61
N ALA A 428 -22.27 -19.32 22.66
CA ALA A 428 -21.82 -18.69 23.90
C ALA A 428 -20.32 -18.87 24.14
N ILE A 429 -19.75 -17.90 24.86
CA ILE A 429 -18.39 -17.94 25.38
C ILE A 429 -18.50 -17.95 26.90
N LEU A 430 -18.00 -19.01 27.52
CA LEU A 430 -18.00 -19.19 28.96
C LEU A 430 -16.57 -19.17 29.50
N LEU A 431 -16.39 -18.51 30.63
CA LEU A 431 -15.11 -18.45 31.32
C LEU A 431 -14.99 -19.66 32.26
N ARG A 432 -13.91 -20.44 32.12
CA ARG A 432 -13.64 -21.61 32.97
C ARG A 432 -12.49 -21.41 33.95
N GLY A 433 -11.61 -20.44 33.68
CA GLY A 433 -10.50 -20.12 34.56
C GLY A 433 -9.87 -18.77 34.22
N PHE A 434 -9.58 -17.98 35.25
CA PHE A 434 -8.84 -16.72 35.11
C PHE A 434 -7.34 -16.98 34.90
N SER A 435 -6.64 -15.97 34.37
CA SER A 435 -5.19 -16.06 34.16
C SER A 435 -4.42 -15.62 35.40
N CYS A 436 -3.38 -16.35 35.77
CA CYS A 436 -2.41 -15.95 36.80
C CYS A 436 -1.37 -14.91 36.30
N GLN A 437 -1.38 -14.58 35.00
CA GLN A 437 -0.43 -13.66 34.39
C GLN A 437 -0.90 -12.21 34.49
N LYS A 438 0.05 -11.29 34.64
CA LYS A 438 -0.18 -9.86 34.45
C LYS A 438 -0.57 -9.60 32.99
N PRO A 439 -1.45 -8.62 32.72
CA PRO A 439 -1.62 -8.12 31.36
C PRO A 439 -0.25 -7.68 30.82
N GLU A 440 0.13 -8.15 29.64
CA GLU A 440 1.33 -7.68 28.98
C GLU A 440 1.24 -6.16 28.81
N THR A 441 2.37 -5.46 29.01
CA THR A 441 2.48 -4.02 28.76
C THR A 441 2.39 -3.78 27.25
N GLN A 442 1.19 -3.92 26.68
CA GLN A 442 0.96 -3.62 25.27
C GLN A 442 1.35 -2.17 25.02
N SER A 443 2.05 -1.94 23.92
CA SER A 443 2.35 -0.58 23.50
C SER A 443 1.02 0.18 23.36
N PHE A 444 0.98 1.44 23.82
CA PHE A 444 -0.22 2.32 23.72
C PHE A 444 -0.85 2.32 22.31
N TYR A 445 -0.02 2.02 21.31
CA TYR A 445 -0.33 1.93 19.89
C TYR A 445 -1.17 0.70 19.48
N GLN A 446 -1.03 -0.43 20.16
CA GLN A 446 -1.73 -1.69 19.85
C GLN A 446 -3.13 -1.78 20.48
N ALA A 447 -3.48 -0.86 21.37
CA ALA A 447 -4.72 -0.93 22.15
C ALA A 447 -5.82 0.04 21.70
N GLN A 448 -5.58 0.80 20.63
CA GLN A 448 -6.53 1.77 20.07
C GLN A 448 -7.31 1.17 18.88
N GLY A 449 -8.50 1.72 18.60
CA GLY A 449 -9.23 1.43 17.36
C GLY A 449 -10.36 0.41 17.43
N ALA A 450 -10.72 -0.06 18.63
CA ALA A 450 -11.77 -1.06 18.79
C ALA A 450 -13.12 -0.68 18.16
N SER A 451 -13.49 0.61 18.22
CA SER A 451 -14.71 1.12 17.62
C SER A 451 -14.71 1.03 16.09
N LEU A 452 -13.57 1.26 15.43
CA LEU A 452 -13.45 1.09 13.98
C LEU A 452 -13.61 -0.40 13.59
N TYR A 453 -12.97 -1.31 14.33
CA TYR A 453 -13.13 -2.74 14.08
C TYR A 453 -14.57 -3.24 14.29
N GLU A 454 -15.25 -2.71 15.30
CA GLU A 454 -16.68 -2.95 15.51
C GLU A 454 -17.50 -2.41 14.32
N GLN A 455 -17.16 -1.23 13.80
CA GLN A 455 -17.81 -0.63 12.64
C GLN A 455 -17.72 -1.53 11.39
N LEU A 456 -16.56 -2.17 11.16
CA LEU A 456 -16.35 -3.09 10.04
C LEU A 456 -17.30 -4.30 10.06
N VAL A 457 -17.64 -4.82 11.24
CA VAL A 457 -18.51 -5.99 11.39
C VAL A 457 -19.99 -5.59 11.50
N TRP A 458 -20.32 -4.54 12.26
CA TRP A 458 -21.70 -4.22 12.59
C TRP A 458 -22.37 -3.27 11.59
N GLU A 459 -21.60 -2.37 10.96
CA GLU A 459 -22.13 -1.44 9.95
C GLU A 459 -21.81 -1.91 8.53
N ARG A 460 -20.53 -2.21 8.25
CA ARG A 460 -20.08 -2.68 6.92
C ARG A 460 -20.31 -4.17 6.69
N GLN A 461 -20.64 -4.95 7.74
CA GLN A 461 -21.02 -6.37 7.64
C GLN A 461 -20.02 -7.24 6.88
N LEU A 462 -18.72 -6.98 7.08
CA LEU A 462 -17.69 -7.81 6.47
C LEU A 462 -17.78 -9.26 6.97
N GLY A 463 -17.61 -10.21 6.05
CA GLY A 463 -17.41 -11.62 6.40
C GLY A 463 -15.98 -11.88 6.91
N LEU A 464 -15.76 -13.04 7.54
CA LEU A 464 -14.51 -13.33 8.26
C LEU A 464 -13.23 -13.15 7.41
N PRO A 465 -13.15 -13.65 6.15
CA PRO A 465 -11.93 -13.47 5.36
C PRO A 465 -11.57 -12.01 5.09
N LEU A 466 -12.58 -11.19 4.77
CA LEU A 466 -12.39 -9.76 4.49
C LEU A 466 -12.08 -8.99 5.78
N TYR A 467 -12.68 -9.39 6.90
CA TYR A 467 -12.36 -8.84 8.21
C TYR A 467 -10.89 -9.07 8.59
N LEU A 468 -10.41 -10.31 8.45
CA LEU A 468 -9.01 -10.65 8.73
C LEU A 468 -8.03 -9.89 7.82
N TRP A 469 -8.37 -9.77 6.52
CA TRP A 469 -7.59 -8.95 5.60
C TRP A 469 -7.60 -7.46 6.00
N ALA A 470 -8.77 -6.89 6.33
CA ALA A 470 -8.90 -5.49 6.70
C ALA A 470 -8.10 -5.16 7.97
N THR A 471 -8.13 -6.05 8.97
CA THR A 471 -7.32 -5.88 10.19
C THR A 471 -5.83 -5.89 9.86
N LYS A 472 -5.36 -6.86 9.08
CA LYS A 472 -3.96 -6.92 8.66
C LYS A 472 -3.57 -5.69 7.83
N ALA A 473 -4.44 -5.23 6.94
CA ALA A 473 -4.21 -4.04 6.12
C ALA A 473 -4.10 -2.77 6.99
N LEU A 474 -4.95 -2.61 8.00
CA LEU A 474 -4.86 -1.49 8.96
C LEU A 474 -3.57 -1.53 9.78
N GLU A 475 -3.08 -2.72 10.15
CA GLU A 475 -1.78 -2.89 10.81
C GLU A 475 -0.62 -2.53 9.87
N GLU A 476 -0.67 -2.94 8.59
CA GLU A 476 0.30 -2.54 7.57
C GLU A 476 0.32 -1.01 7.40
N LEU A 477 -0.86 -0.37 7.31
CA LEU A 477 -0.98 1.09 7.23
C LEU A 477 -0.45 1.79 8.48
N ALA A 478 -0.75 1.28 9.68
CA ALA A 478 -0.24 1.82 10.93
C ALA A 478 1.28 1.74 11.00
N SER A 479 1.88 0.64 10.53
CA SER A 479 3.34 0.48 10.48
C SER A 479 4.02 1.51 9.56
N LYS A 480 3.33 1.94 8.50
CA LYS A 480 3.81 2.92 7.52
C LYS A 480 3.64 4.36 7.97
N LEU A 481 2.48 4.70 8.54
CA LEU A 481 2.07 6.08 8.78
C LEU A 481 2.28 6.50 10.24
N CYS A 482 2.15 5.57 11.18
CA CYS A 482 2.15 5.88 12.60
C CYS A 482 3.50 5.57 13.29
N PRO A 483 3.91 6.34 14.30
CA PRO A 483 3.22 7.51 14.88
C PRO A 483 3.61 8.87 14.26
N HIS A 484 4.53 8.90 13.28
CA HIS A 484 5.19 10.14 12.86
C HIS A 484 4.40 10.97 11.83
N MET A 485 3.68 10.32 10.91
CA MET A 485 2.85 11.02 9.91
C MET A 485 1.42 11.20 10.44
N LEU A 486 0.90 10.17 11.12
CA LEU A 486 -0.41 10.15 11.76
C LEU A 486 -0.29 9.56 13.16
N ARG A 487 -1.12 10.03 14.08
CA ARG A 487 -1.31 9.36 15.37
C ARG A 487 -2.21 8.12 15.19
N HIS A 488 -1.98 7.06 15.97
CA HIS A 488 -2.74 5.80 15.84
C HIS A 488 -4.26 6.02 15.98
N HIS A 489 -4.69 6.85 16.93
CA HIS A 489 -6.10 7.21 17.12
C HIS A 489 -6.75 7.92 15.92
N GLN A 490 -6.00 8.65 15.09
CA GLN A 490 -6.52 9.34 13.90
C GLN A 490 -6.76 8.35 12.75
N LEU A 491 -5.85 7.37 12.61
CA LEU A 491 -6.01 6.32 11.61
C LEU A 491 -7.16 5.38 11.99
N LEU A 492 -7.24 5.00 13.27
CA LEU A 492 -8.18 3.99 13.77
C LEU A 492 -9.44 4.59 14.41
N GLN A 493 -9.76 5.85 14.13
CA GLN A 493 -10.96 6.49 14.64
C GLN A 493 -12.22 5.84 14.05
N HIS A 494 -13.31 5.81 14.82
CA HIS A 494 -14.64 5.49 14.30
C HIS A 494 -15.12 6.58 13.34
N SER A 495 -15.74 6.22 12.21
CA SER A 495 -16.28 7.24 11.30
C SER A 495 -17.60 7.81 11.84
N SER A 496 -17.75 9.12 11.86
CA SER A 496 -19.00 9.79 12.26
C SER A 496 -19.47 10.75 11.16
N PRO A 497 -20.77 11.08 11.08
CA PRO A 497 -21.26 12.10 10.15
C PRO A 497 -20.50 13.42 10.38
N GLY A 498 -19.71 13.84 9.40
CA GLY A 498 -18.84 15.03 9.48
C GLY A 498 -17.38 14.79 9.88
N ASN A 499 -17.02 13.60 10.39
CA ASN A 499 -15.63 13.23 10.67
C ASN A 499 -15.34 11.78 10.24
N PRO A 500 -14.98 11.56 8.96
CA PRO A 500 -14.75 10.23 8.43
C PRO A 500 -13.41 9.66 8.90
N SER A 501 -13.39 8.35 9.17
CA SER A 501 -12.18 7.63 9.54
C SER A 501 -11.20 7.53 8.38
N LEU A 502 -9.97 8.03 8.56
CA LEU A 502 -8.92 7.90 7.55
C LEU A 502 -8.61 6.43 7.21
N GLY A 503 -8.55 5.55 8.22
CA GLY A 503 -8.31 4.13 8.01
C GLY A 503 -9.39 3.49 7.14
N LEU A 504 -10.66 3.81 7.40
CA LEU A 504 -11.77 3.30 6.59
C LEU A 504 -11.75 3.87 5.16
N GLN A 505 -11.46 5.17 5.00
CA GLN A 505 -11.35 5.80 3.67
C GLN A 505 -10.25 5.19 2.81
N LEU A 506 -9.15 4.75 3.43
CA LEU A 506 -8.05 4.08 2.72
C LEU A 506 -8.41 2.67 2.25
N LEU A 507 -9.26 1.97 2.98
CA LEU A 507 -9.74 0.63 2.61
C LEU A 507 -10.97 0.65 1.72
N ALA A 508 -11.77 1.72 1.75
CA ALA A 508 -13.05 1.83 1.07
C ALA A 508 -13.00 1.46 -0.43
N PRO A 509 -12.03 1.92 -1.24
CA PRO A 509 -11.99 1.56 -2.66
C PRO A 509 -11.88 0.05 -2.93
N VAL A 510 -11.22 -0.71 -2.03
CA VAL A 510 -11.13 -2.18 -2.14
C VAL A 510 -12.40 -2.83 -1.59
N LEU A 511 -12.88 -2.35 -0.43
CA LEU A 511 -14.04 -2.92 0.25
C LEU A 511 -15.34 -2.69 -0.51
N ASP A 512 -15.53 -1.55 -1.16
CA ASP A 512 -16.75 -1.23 -1.90
C ASP A 512 -16.89 -2.08 -3.19
N VAL A 513 -15.76 -2.53 -3.77
CA VAL A 513 -15.74 -3.47 -4.90
C VAL A 513 -16.05 -4.90 -4.45
N LEU A 514 -15.46 -5.35 -3.34
CA LEU A 514 -15.65 -6.73 -2.83
C LEU A 514 -16.98 -6.91 -2.09
N THR A 515 -17.48 -5.86 -1.45
CA THR A 515 -18.72 -5.83 -0.65
C THR A 515 -19.47 -4.52 -0.91
N PRO A 516 -20.28 -4.45 -1.98
CA PRO A 516 -21.04 -3.25 -2.30
C PRO A 516 -22.00 -2.85 -1.17
N PRO A 517 -22.16 -1.54 -0.90
CA PRO A 517 -23.10 -1.06 0.11
C PRO A 517 -24.54 -1.41 -0.31
N GLY A 518 -25.20 -2.26 0.47
CA GLY A 518 -26.55 -2.76 0.17
C GLY A 518 -26.89 -4.14 0.71
N SER A 519 -26.05 -4.75 1.56
CA SER A 519 -26.33 -6.05 2.18
C SER A 519 -27.54 -5.99 3.12
N THR A 520 -28.28 -7.10 3.19
CA THR A 520 -29.38 -7.28 4.15
C THR A 520 -28.86 -7.11 5.57
N ARG A 521 -29.38 -6.12 6.29
CA ARG A 521 -28.98 -5.82 7.67
C ARG A 521 -29.01 -7.07 8.56
N ARG A 522 -27.89 -7.36 9.24
CA ARG A 522 -27.76 -8.44 10.22
C ARG A 522 -28.89 -8.37 11.25
N ASN A 523 -29.71 -9.42 11.33
CA ASN A 523 -30.83 -9.51 12.26
C ASN A 523 -30.52 -10.51 13.38
N ALA A 524 -30.26 -9.99 14.58
CA ALA A 524 -29.90 -10.81 15.75
C ALA A 524 -30.95 -11.87 16.10
N HIS A 525 -32.25 -11.57 15.95
CA HIS A 525 -33.29 -12.55 16.25
C HIS A 525 -33.31 -13.71 15.25
N LYS A 526 -33.05 -13.45 13.97
CA LYS A 526 -32.95 -14.51 12.96
C LYS A 526 -31.70 -15.37 13.16
N GLU A 527 -30.58 -14.74 13.50
CA GLU A 527 -29.32 -15.44 13.77
C GLU A 527 -29.38 -16.33 15.02
N ILE A 528 -30.24 -16.02 16.00
CA ILE A 528 -30.34 -16.79 17.24
C ILE A 528 -31.46 -17.85 17.19
N LEU A 529 -32.61 -17.52 16.58
CA LEU A 529 -33.85 -18.32 16.69
C LEU A 529 -34.14 -19.21 15.47
N GLU A 530 -33.62 -18.89 14.27
CA GLU A 530 -33.86 -19.71 13.08
C GLU A 530 -32.83 -20.86 13.01
N GLU A 531 -33.26 -22.04 12.57
CA GLU A 531 -32.42 -23.22 12.38
C GLU A 531 -32.60 -23.75 10.94
N PRO A 532 -31.53 -23.86 10.12
CA PRO A 532 -30.15 -23.46 10.42
C PRO A 532 -30.02 -21.94 10.54
N HIS A 533 -29.22 -21.46 11.49
CA HIS A 533 -29.11 -20.03 11.76
C HIS A 533 -28.37 -19.28 10.65
N HIS A 534 -28.82 -18.07 10.32
CA HIS A 534 -28.20 -17.24 9.29
C HIS A 534 -27.24 -16.22 9.88
N CYS A 535 -25.93 -16.49 9.79
CA CYS A 535 -24.87 -15.59 10.25
C CYS A 535 -23.82 -15.28 9.16
N PRO A 536 -23.05 -14.18 9.30
CA PRO A 536 -21.96 -13.84 8.37
C PRO A 536 -20.83 -14.89 8.27
N LEU A 537 -20.79 -15.85 9.20
CA LEU A 537 -19.78 -16.90 9.27
C LEU A 537 -20.23 -18.20 8.58
N GLN A 538 -21.51 -18.34 8.23
CA GLN A 538 -22.08 -19.57 7.69
C GLN A 538 -21.75 -19.77 6.21
N LYS A 539 -21.83 -18.70 5.40
CA LYS A 539 -21.51 -18.73 3.96
C LYS A 539 -20.26 -17.90 3.69
N VAL A 540 -19.14 -18.55 3.43
CA VAL A 540 -17.92 -17.86 2.98
C VAL A 540 -17.92 -17.85 1.47
N ARG A 541 -18.20 -16.69 0.86
CA ARG A 541 -17.98 -16.49 -0.58
C ARG A 541 -16.47 -16.43 -0.82
N ALA A 542 -15.94 -17.39 -1.56
CA ALA A 542 -14.59 -17.32 -2.11
C ALA A 542 -14.65 -16.69 -3.51
N CYS A 543 -13.82 -15.69 -3.80
CA CYS A 543 -13.57 -15.25 -5.16
C CYS A 543 -12.66 -16.30 -5.83
N VAL A 544 -13.02 -16.79 -7.02
CA VAL A 544 -12.29 -17.82 -7.77
C VAL A 544 -11.55 -17.17 -8.94
N GLU A 545 -10.23 -17.40 -9.01
CA GLU A 545 -9.47 -17.44 -10.28
C GLU A 545 -8.55 -18.68 -10.18
N GLU A 546 -8.56 -19.52 -11.23
CA GLU A 546 -7.88 -20.81 -11.27
C GLU A 546 -6.36 -20.69 -11.48
N MET A 547 -5.57 -21.40 -10.66
CA MET A 547 -4.32 -22.05 -11.11
C MET A 547 -4.07 -23.30 -10.26
N GLY A 548 -3.82 -24.42 -10.94
CA GLY A 548 -3.67 -25.74 -10.34
C GLY A 548 -2.28 -26.04 -9.77
N GLY A 549 -2.25 -27.06 -8.91
CA GLY A 549 -1.06 -27.89 -8.64
C GLY A 549 -0.60 -27.97 -7.18
N GLY A 550 -0.80 -29.16 -6.56
CA GLY A 550 0.11 -29.72 -5.56
C GLY A 550 -0.38 -29.77 -4.11
N ALA A 551 -0.90 -30.92 -3.68
CA ALA A 551 -1.01 -31.28 -2.26
C ALA A 551 -0.76 -32.79 -2.10
N ASP A 552 0.33 -33.15 -1.44
CA ASP A 552 0.52 -34.45 -0.77
C ASP A 552 1.64 -34.31 0.26
N ALA A 553 1.25 -34.05 1.52
CA ALA A 553 1.96 -34.40 2.74
C ALA A 553 1.22 -33.75 3.92
N LEU A 554 0.66 -34.58 4.81
CA LEU A 554 0.25 -34.34 6.22
C LEU A 554 -0.98 -35.20 6.57
N ARG A 555 -0.84 -36.52 6.42
CA ARG A 555 -1.56 -37.51 7.24
C ARG A 555 -0.50 -38.12 8.12
N ASP A 556 -0.58 -37.85 9.42
CA ASP A 556 -0.05 -38.69 10.53
C ASP A 556 0.32 -37.77 11.70
N THR A 557 -0.65 -37.41 12.56
CA THR A 557 -0.40 -36.94 13.95
C THR A 557 -1.67 -36.64 14.77
N TRP A 558 -2.70 -37.50 14.82
CA TRP A 558 -3.77 -37.34 15.84
C TRP A 558 -4.41 -38.68 16.26
N PRO A 559 -4.22 -39.17 17.49
CA PRO A 559 -5.04 -40.23 18.07
C PRO A 559 -6.17 -39.65 18.95
N HIS A 560 -7.38 -40.18 18.71
CA HIS A 560 -8.56 -40.19 19.59
C HIS A 560 -9.17 -38.84 20.00
N TYR A 561 -10.23 -38.45 19.27
CA TYR A 561 -11.42 -37.63 19.62
C TYR A 561 -11.85 -36.70 18.47
N LEU A 562 -11.97 -37.21 17.24
CA LEU A 562 -12.74 -36.53 16.19
C LEU A 562 -13.45 -37.57 15.33
N VAL A 563 -14.76 -37.36 15.16
CA VAL A 563 -15.58 -38.00 14.13
C VAL A 563 -14.93 -37.73 12.76
N SER A 564 -14.85 -38.79 11.95
CA SER A 564 -14.34 -38.81 10.58
C SER A 564 -14.80 -37.61 9.75
N LEU A 565 -13.87 -36.75 9.33
CA LEU A 565 -14.10 -35.65 8.40
C LEU A 565 -13.69 -36.09 6.97
N PRO A 566 -14.54 -35.90 5.94
CA PRO A 566 -14.16 -36.11 4.55
C PRO A 566 -13.11 -35.09 4.11
N SER A 567 -12.04 -35.57 3.48
CA SER A 567 -11.03 -34.76 2.80
C SER A 567 -11.62 -34.19 1.50
N GLN A 568 -11.98 -32.90 1.47
CA GLN A 568 -12.27 -32.17 0.23
C GLN A 568 -11.31 -30.98 0.07
N GLN A 569 -10.79 -30.79 -1.15
CA GLN A 569 -9.83 -29.73 -1.50
C GLN A 569 -10.45 -28.32 -1.38
N TYR A 570 -9.70 -27.35 -0.83
CA TYR A 570 -10.18 -26.01 -0.45
C TYR A 570 -9.44 -24.86 -1.19
N THR A 571 -10.15 -24.00 -1.92
CA THR A 571 -9.61 -22.80 -2.62
C THR A 571 -9.65 -21.51 -1.77
N ARG A 572 -8.50 -21.04 -1.31
CA ARG A 572 -8.31 -19.90 -0.38
C ARG A 572 -8.71 -18.54 -0.97
N LEU A 573 -9.30 -17.61 -0.20
CA LEU A 573 -9.38 -16.20 -0.62
C LEU A 573 -7.94 -15.66 -0.74
N GLN A 574 -7.50 -15.39 -1.96
CA GLN A 574 -6.22 -14.73 -2.18
C GLN A 574 -6.29 -13.31 -1.58
N THR A 575 -5.20 -12.88 -0.93
CA THR A 575 -5.11 -11.53 -0.38
C THR A 575 -5.30 -10.52 -1.52
N PRO A 576 -6.37 -9.69 -1.52
CA PRO A 576 -6.75 -8.87 -2.66
C PRO A 576 -5.67 -7.86 -3.02
N CYS A 577 -5.08 -7.24 -2.00
CA CYS A 577 -3.92 -6.38 -2.15
C CYS A 577 -3.11 -6.29 -0.85
N SER A 578 -1.92 -5.71 -0.95
CA SER A 578 -1.04 -5.38 0.18
C SER A 578 -0.57 -3.93 0.12
N PHE A 579 -0.16 -3.39 1.27
CA PHE A 579 0.31 -2.01 1.39
C PHE A 579 1.80 -2.00 1.77
N PRO A 580 2.72 -2.23 0.81
CA PRO A 580 4.15 -2.34 1.09
C PRO A 580 4.72 -1.01 1.58
N THR A 581 5.70 -1.03 2.47
CA THR A 581 6.46 0.18 2.84
C THR A 581 7.24 0.73 1.64
N LEU A 582 7.48 2.04 1.58
CA LEU A 582 8.21 2.63 0.46
C LEU A 582 9.65 2.11 0.37
N THR A 583 10.28 1.80 1.50
CA THR A 583 11.61 1.18 1.52
C THR A 583 11.59 -0.25 1.00
N THR A 584 10.59 -1.06 1.37
CA THR A 584 10.40 -2.42 0.83
C THR A 584 10.18 -2.38 -0.68
N LEU A 585 9.31 -1.50 -1.17
CA LEU A 585 9.02 -1.34 -2.59
C LEU A 585 10.28 -0.94 -3.39
N LYS A 586 11.08 -0.03 -2.84
CA LYS A 586 12.34 0.42 -3.45
C LYS A 586 13.36 -0.71 -3.57
N GLU A 587 13.52 -1.50 -2.51
CA GLU A 587 14.49 -2.59 -2.48
C GLU A 587 14.07 -3.75 -3.37
N GLU A 588 12.80 -4.15 -3.32
CA GLU A 588 12.24 -5.17 -4.20
C GLU A 588 12.41 -4.80 -5.68
N GLY A 589 12.11 -3.54 -6.04
CA GLY A 589 12.33 -3.03 -7.39
C GLY A 589 13.81 -3.10 -7.81
N ARG A 590 14.73 -2.79 -6.89
CA ARG A 590 16.18 -2.88 -7.13
C ARG A 590 16.64 -4.33 -7.32
N CYS A 591 16.18 -5.25 -6.47
CA CYS A 591 16.48 -6.67 -6.57
C CYS A 591 16.00 -7.26 -7.89
N ARG A 592 14.73 -7.03 -8.25
CA ARG A 592 14.16 -7.50 -9.53
C ARG A 592 14.89 -6.90 -10.73
N ALA A 593 15.29 -5.64 -10.66
CA ALA A 593 16.00 -4.98 -11.75
C ALA A 593 17.35 -5.63 -12.08
N TRP A 594 18.09 -6.06 -11.06
CA TRP A 594 19.38 -6.75 -11.25
C TRP A 594 19.20 -8.23 -11.55
N ALA A 595 18.18 -8.89 -10.99
CA ALA A 595 17.82 -10.27 -11.35
C ALA A 595 17.43 -10.39 -12.84
N ALA A 596 16.73 -9.38 -13.38
CA ALA A 596 16.36 -9.29 -14.79
C ALA A 596 17.42 -8.61 -15.67
N PHE A 597 18.63 -8.34 -15.17
CA PHE A 597 19.70 -7.75 -15.97
C PHE A 597 20.51 -8.84 -16.66
N ASP A 598 20.23 -9.06 -17.95
CA ASP A 598 21.05 -9.90 -18.82
C ASP A 598 21.60 -9.06 -19.99
N PRO A 599 22.92 -8.77 -20.00
CA PRO A 599 23.57 -8.05 -21.10
C PRO A 599 23.36 -8.66 -22.50
N LYS A 600 23.14 -9.98 -22.61
CA LYS A 600 22.89 -10.64 -23.91
C LYS A 600 21.49 -10.36 -24.45
N THR A 601 20.50 -10.17 -23.58
CA THR A 601 19.12 -9.85 -24.02
C THR A 601 18.99 -8.38 -24.44
N LEU A 602 19.82 -7.49 -23.88
CA LEU A 602 19.83 -6.08 -24.24
C LEU A 602 20.35 -5.81 -25.66
N LEU A 603 21.15 -6.73 -26.22
CA LEU A 603 21.73 -6.61 -27.54
C LEU A 603 21.53 -7.90 -28.34
N PRO A 604 20.75 -7.90 -29.43
CA PRO A 604 20.54 -9.09 -30.22
C PRO A 604 21.88 -9.65 -30.74
N LEU A 605 22.07 -10.96 -30.58
CA LEU A 605 23.34 -11.64 -30.89
C LEU A 605 23.90 -11.33 -32.31
N PRO A 606 23.07 -11.26 -33.38
CA PRO A 606 23.56 -10.95 -34.73
C PRO A 606 24.13 -9.54 -34.89
N GLU A 607 23.75 -8.60 -34.02
CA GLU A 607 24.30 -7.25 -34.03
C GLU A 607 25.50 -7.14 -33.09
N ALA A 608 25.40 -7.74 -31.89
CA ALA A 608 26.42 -7.67 -30.86
C ALA A 608 27.77 -8.28 -31.30
N SER A 609 27.76 -9.31 -32.15
CA SER A 609 28.96 -10.01 -32.63
C SER A 609 29.95 -9.14 -33.40
N HIS A 610 29.47 -8.03 -33.96
CA HIS A 610 30.24 -7.12 -34.82
C HIS A 610 30.64 -5.80 -34.12
N LEU A 611 30.25 -5.62 -32.85
CA LEU A 611 30.55 -4.41 -32.09
C LEU A 611 31.95 -4.45 -31.47
N THR A 612 32.64 -3.31 -31.49
CA THR A 612 33.88 -3.13 -30.74
C THR A 612 33.60 -3.11 -29.23
N SER A 613 34.61 -3.33 -28.39
CA SER A 613 34.47 -3.28 -26.93
C SER A 613 33.90 -1.94 -26.47
N SER A 614 34.33 -0.82 -27.06
CA SER A 614 33.80 0.51 -26.73
C SER A 614 32.31 0.65 -27.08
N GLN A 615 31.89 0.22 -28.27
CA GLN A 615 30.50 0.28 -28.70
C GLN A 615 29.60 -0.65 -27.86
N LEU A 616 30.09 -1.85 -27.57
CA LEU A 616 29.40 -2.85 -26.76
C LEU A 616 29.12 -2.32 -25.36
N ASN A 617 30.17 -1.85 -24.66
CA ASN A 617 30.05 -1.31 -23.30
C ASN A 617 29.19 -0.04 -23.25
N GLN A 618 29.26 0.80 -24.29
CA GLN A 618 28.40 1.99 -24.38
C GLN A 618 26.91 1.62 -24.43
N ARG A 619 26.53 0.59 -25.20
CA ARG A 619 25.12 0.20 -25.33
C ARG A 619 24.54 -0.51 -24.10
N VAL A 620 25.35 -1.21 -23.32
CA VAL A 620 24.92 -1.82 -22.04
C VAL A 620 24.99 -0.86 -20.86
N SER A 621 25.59 0.33 -21.03
CA SER A 621 25.86 1.26 -19.94
C SER A 621 24.61 1.84 -19.27
N TRP A 622 23.50 1.95 -20.00
CA TRP A 622 22.23 2.41 -19.47
C TRP A 622 21.09 1.56 -20.02
N SER A 623 20.22 1.12 -19.12
CA SER A 623 18.96 0.47 -19.47
C SER A 623 17.91 0.81 -18.41
N TRP A 624 16.66 0.44 -18.66
CA TRP A 624 15.59 0.68 -17.72
C TRP A 624 14.56 -0.44 -17.79
N LEU A 625 13.73 -0.53 -16.75
CA LEU A 625 12.51 -1.32 -16.77
C LEU A 625 11.44 -0.61 -15.92
N SER A 626 10.20 -0.99 -16.16
CA SER A 626 9.03 -0.52 -15.43
C SER A 626 8.31 -1.73 -14.83
N LEU A 627 8.06 -1.71 -13.52
CA LEU A 627 7.27 -2.72 -12.84
C LEU A 627 5.88 -2.17 -12.57
N LEU A 628 4.86 -2.91 -13.00
CA LEU A 628 3.46 -2.58 -12.78
C LEU A 628 2.94 -3.25 -11.50
N PRO A 629 1.87 -2.73 -10.89
CA PRO A 629 1.33 -3.24 -9.63
C PRO A 629 0.86 -4.70 -9.73
N ALA A 630 0.38 -5.10 -10.91
CA ALA A 630 -0.02 -6.47 -11.24
C ALA A 630 1.15 -7.48 -11.28
N THR A 631 2.41 -7.01 -11.35
CA THR A 631 3.58 -7.91 -11.31
C THR A 631 3.90 -8.40 -9.89
N PHE A 632 3.20 -7.87 -8.88
CA PHE A 632 3.34 -8.28 -7.49
C PHE A 632 2.19 -9.21 -7.09
N HIS A 633 2.52 -10.25 -6.33
CA HIS A 633 1.56 -11.22 -5.81
C HIS A 633 1.67 -11.23 -4.28
N PRO A 634 0.72 -10.64 -3.53
CA PRO A 634 -0.50 -9.96 -4.02
C PRO A 634 -0.21 -8.58 -4.63
N ALA A 635 -1.19 -8.05 -5.37
CA ALA A 635 -1.11 -6.71 -5.97
C ALA A 635 -0.79 -5.66 -4.89
N GLN A 636 0.11 -4.73 -5.22
CA GLN A 636 0.57 -3.72 -4.26
C GLN A 636 -0.12 -2.38 -4.51
N ILE A 637 -0.59 -1.73 -3.45
CA ILE A 637 -1.17 -0.38 -3.51
C ILE A 637 -0.16 0.62 -2.95
N LEU A 638 0.11 1.66 -3.71
CA LEU A 638 1.02 2.71 -3.32
C LEU A 638 0.33 3.69 -2.38
N ILE A 639 0.91 3.88 -1.19
CA ILE A 639 0.47 4.87 -0.20
C ILE A 639 1.67 5.60 0.39
N GLY A 640 1.59 6.92 0.46
CA GLY A 640 2.54 7.79 1.15
C GLY A 640 2.06 9.24 1.24
N VAL A 641 2.71 10.04 2.07
CA VAL A 641 2.48 11.48 2.18
C VAL A 641 3.30 12.19 1.11
N LEU A 642 2.66 13.05 0.31
CA LEU A 642 3.35 13.85 -0.70
C LEU A 642 4.17 14.95 -0.04
N ALA A 643 5.47 14.97 -0.33
CA ALA A 643 6.39 15.98 0.17
C ALA A 643 7.21 16.57 -0.98
N ALA A 644 7.45 17.87 -0.91
CA ALA A 644 8.38 18.57 -1.79
C ALA A 644 9.73 18.74 -1.09
N SER A 645 10.81 18.25 -1.70
CA SER A 645 12.14 18.36 -1.10
C SER A 645 12.66 19.80 -1.18
N SER A 646 12.84 20.46 -0.04
CA SER A 646 13.51 21.76 0.08
C SER A 646 14.97 21.74 -0.36
N HIS A 647 15.65 20.58 -0.26
CA HIS A 647 17.07 20.47 -0.61
C HIS A 647 17.33 20.11 -2.08
N LYS A 648 16.39 19.41 -2.74
CA LYS A 648 16.58 18.87 -4.09
C LYS A 648 15.58 19.44 -5.11
N GLY A 649 14.50 20.08 -4.66
CA GLY A 649 13.44 20.59 -5.54
C GLY A 649 12.68 19.53 -6.30
N CYS A 650 12.62 18.29 -5.78
CA CYS A 650 11.88 17.19 -6.39
C CYS A 650 10.73 16.73 -5.48
N LEU A 651 9.68 16.18 -6.08
CA LEU A 651 8.57 15.56 -5.37
C LEU A 651 8.93 14.15 -4.90
N GLN A 652 8.46 13.81 -3.71
CA GLN A 652 8.67 12.51 -3.09
C GLN A 652 7.41 12.07 -2.36
N LEU A 653 7.11 10.78 -2.40
CA LEU A 653 6.23 10.16 -1.42
C LEU A 653 7.06 9.74 -0.21
N ARG A 654 6.50 9.94 0.99
CA ARG A 654 7.15 9.62 2.26
C ARG A 654 6.26 8.76 3.14
N ASP A 655 6.89 7.85 3.86
CA ASP A 655 6.31 7.13 4.98
C ASP A 655 7.34 7.09 6.12
N LYS A 656 7.05 6.39 7.21
CA LYS A 656 7.97 6.22 8.33
C LYS A 656 9.29 5.53 7.95
N THR A 657 9.27 4.68 6.92
CA THR A 657 10.41 3.85 6.53
C THR A 657 11.38 4.55 5.60
N GLY A 658 10.90 5.52 4.81
CA GLY A 658 11.74 6.20 3.85
C GLY A 658 10.98 7.11 2.90
N SER A 659 11.63 7.41 1.78
CA SER A 659 11.06 8.24 0.72
C SER A 659 11.41 7.71 -0.66
N LEU A 660 10.47 7.86 -1.59
CA LEU A 660 10.64 7.53 -3.00
C LEU A 660 10.36 8.78 -3.85
N PRO A 661 11.29 9.17 -4.75
CA PRO A 661 11.01 10.21 -5.72
C PRO A 661 9.81 9.83 -6.60
N CYS A 662 8.97 10.79 -6.91
CA CYS A 662 7.81 10.57 -7.77
C CYS A 662 7.70 11.66 -8.84
N LEU A 663 7.32 11.25 -10.04
CA LEU A 663 6.91 12.12 -11.13
C LEU A 663 5.39 12.00 -11.28
N ILE A 664 4.70 13.13 -11.10
CA ILE A 664 3.24 13.17 -11.04
C ILE A 664 2.73 14.04 -12.18
N LEU A 665 1.76 13.52 -12.94
CA LEU A 665 0.98 14.29 -13.91
C LEU A 665 -0.46 14.39 -13.41
N ALA A 666 -1.10 15.54 -13.56
CA ALA A 666 -2.50 15.71 -13.16
C ALA A 666 -3.40 14.80 -14.01
N THR A 667 -3.26 14.94 -15.33
CA THR A 667 -3.86 14.09 -16.37
C THR A 667 -2.88 13.98 -17.54
N HIS A 668 -3.25 13.31 -18.63
CA HIS A 668 -2.43 13.24 -19.83
C HIS A 668 -2.10 14.66 -20.34
N SER A 669 -0.80 14.94 -20.54
CA SER A 669 -0.27 16.25 -20.97
C SER A 669 -0.46 17.42 -19.99
N GLN A 670 -1.04 17.20 -18.81
CA GLN A 670 -1.18 18.23 -17.78
C GLN A 670 -0.26 17.95 -16.59
N PRO A 671 0.61 18.92 -16.22
CA PRO A 671 1.51 18.75 -15.09
C PRO A 671 0.78 19.00 -13.77
N ILE A 672 1.41 18.63 -12.65
CA ILE A 672 0.93 19.02 -11.31
C ILE A 672 1.24 20.51 -11.06
N THR A 673 0.20 21.31 -10.81
CA THR A 673 0.34 22.75 -10.54
C THR A 673 -0.08 23.13 -9.13
N ASP A 674 -1.02 22.37 -8.55
CA ASP A 674 -1.59 22.68 -7.25
C ASP A 674 -0.67 22.20 -6.11
N SER A 675 -0.18 23.17 -5.35
CA SER A 675 0.78 22.96 -4.29
C SER A 675 0.12 22.57 -2.95
N ARG A 676 -1.21 22.69 -2.85
CA ARG A 676 -2.01 22.29 -1.67
C ARG A 676 -1.94 20.79 -1.39
N PHE A 677 -1.51 20.00 -2.37
CA PHE A 677 -1.30 18.57 -2.19
C PHE A 677 -0.08 18.23 -1.32
N ILE A 678 0.83 19.18 -1.06
CA ILE A 678 1.94 18.94 -0.13
C ILE A 678 1.38 18.66 1.27
N GLY A 679 1.82 17.56 1.88
CA GLY A 679 1.33 17.10 3.17
C GLY A 679 0.05 16.28 3.11
N CYS A 680 -0.56 16.11 1.94
CA CYS A 680 -1.68 15.19 1.74
C CYS A 680 -1.19 13.75 1.59
N LEU A 681 -2.04 12.82 2.00
CA LEU A 681 -1.83 11.40 1.81
C LEU A 681 -2.36 10.99 0.44
N VAL A 682 -1.50 10.32 -0.33
CA VAL A 682 -1.79 9.89 -1.70
C VAL A 682 -1.88 8.37 -1.72
N ARG A 683 -3.00 7.85 -2.21
CA ARG A 683 -3.25 6.41 -2.44
C ARG A 683 -3.49 6.19 -3.93
N THR A 684 -2.73 5.29 -4.57
CA THR A 684 -2.99 4.89 -5.96
C THR A 684 -2.76 3.41 -6.18
N GLU A 685 -3.65 2.81 -6.96
CA GLU A 685 -3.56 1.43 -7.44
C GLU A 685 -2.88 1.35 -8.82
N LYS A 686 -2.84 2.46 -9.55
CA LYS A 686 -2.21 2.56 -10.88
C LYS A 686 -0.95 3.41 -10.79
N PHE A 687 0.20 2.75 -10.77
CA PHE A 687 1.50 3.41 -10.79
C PHE A 687 2.53 2.56 -11.53
N GLN A 688 3.57 3.21 -12.02
CA GLN A 688 4.74 2.55 -12.60
C GLN A 688 5.92 2.73 -11.66
N LEU A 689 6.54 1.63 -11.23
CA LEU A 689 7.82 1.68 -10.52
C LEU A 689 8.95 1.58 -11.54
N VAL A 690 9.59 2.72 -11.81
CA VAL A 690 10.66 2.82 -12.80
C VAL A 690 12.02 2.61 -12.15
N ILE A 691 12.83 1.74 -12.75
CA ILE A 691 14.22 1.51 -12.35
C ILE A 691 15.14 1.77 -13.53
N GLU A 692 15.93 2.84 -13.45
CA GLU A 692 17.02 3.12 -14.39
C GLU A 692 18.31 2.45 -13.89
N ARG A 693 18.87 1.55 -14.69
CA ARG A 693 20.14 0.85 -14.45
C ARG A 693 21.26 1.61 -15.12
N ASN A 694 22.30 1.94 -14.36
CA ASN A 694 23.56 2.49 -14.86
C ASN A 694 24.69 1.50 -14.54
N VAL A 695 25.33 1.00 -15.59
CA VAL A 695 26.34 -0.05 -15.53
C VAL A 695 27.63 0.47 -16.13
N ARG A 696 28.72 0.39 -15.37
CA ARG A 696 30.07 0.59 -15.87
C ARG A 696 30.72 -0.77 -16.06
N SER A 697 30.99 -1.13 -17.30
CA SER A 697 31.57 -2.42 -17.68
C SER A 697 32.74 -2.26 -18.63
N ASN A 698 33.53 -3.33 -18.77
CA ASN A 698 34.67 -3.41 -19.68
C ASN A 698 34.71 -4.75 -20.45
N PHE A 699 33.55 -5.20 -20.95
CA PHE A 699 33.45 -6.41 -21.77
C PHE A 699 34.35 -6.31 -23.01
N PRO A 700 35.26 -7.27 -23.26
CA PRO A 700 36.16 -7.22 -24.39
C PRO A 700 35.49 -7.60 -25.72
N SER A 701 34.49 -8.49 -25.69
CA SER A 701 33.67 -8.85 -26.84
C SER A 701 32.30 -9.38 -26.40
N TYR A 702 31.45 -9.73 -27.38
CA TYR A 702 30.13 -10.32 -27.11
C TYR A 702 30.19 -11.69 -26.41
N LYS A 703 31.32 -12.41 -26.52
CA LYS A 703 31.49 -13.75 -25.93
C LYS A 703 31.47 -13.71 -24.41
N GLU A 704 32.03 -12.65 -23.83
CA GLU A 704 32.17 -12.47 -22.40
C GLU A 704 30.96 -11.80 -21.73
N LEU A 705 29.87 -11.53 -22.45
CA LEU A 705 28.67 -10.86 -21.90
C LEU A 705 28.02 -11.60 -20.72
N ASN A 706 28.25 -12.91 -20.57
CA ASN A 706 27.76 -13.71 -19.44
C ASN A 706 28.69 -13.72 -18.23
N ILE A 707 29.89 -13.15 -18.35
CA ILE A 707 30.90 -13.18 -17.30
C ILE A 707 30.77 -11.91 -16.47
N THR A 708 30.26 -12.05 -15.25
CA THR A 708 30.00 -10.93 -14.33
C THR A 708 31.27 -10.17 -13.91
N GLY A 709 32.45 -10.78 -14.03
CA GLY A 709 33.75 -10.18 -13.69
C GLY A 709 34.10 -8.92 -14.49
N PHE A 710 33.41 -8.62 -15.59
CA PHE A 710 33.62 -7.41 -16.41
C PHE A 710 32.69 -6.24 -16.02
N ILE A 711 31.84 -6.40 -15.00
CA ILE A 711 31.01 -5.32 -14.45
C ILE A 711 31.76 -4.68 -13.29
N GLN A 712 32.19 -3.43 -13.46
CA GLN A 712 32.97 -2.70 -12.46
C GLN A 712 32.09 -1.98 -11.44
N LYS A 713 30.96 -1.43 -11.89
CA LYS A 713 30.04 -0.67 -11.05
C LYS A 713 28.62 -0.79 -11.58
N GLN A 714 27.67 -0.94 -10.66
CA GLN A 714 26.25 -0.96 -10.97
C GLN A 714 25.50 -0.05 -10.01
N GLN A 715 24.61 0.80 -10.54
CA GLN A 715 23.78 1.72 -9.77
C GLN A 715 22.37 1.74 -10.35
N ALA A 716 21.37 1.81 -9.47
CA ALA A 716 19.97 1.88 -9.84
C ALA A 716 19.35 3.17 -9.31
N ARG A 717 18.61 3.88 -10.16
CA ARG A 717 17.77 5.02 -9.76
C ARG A 717 16.32 4.55 -9.82
N VAL A 718 15.69 4.48 -8.65
CA VAL A 718 14.30 4.01 -8.46
C VAL A 718 13.39 5.19 -8.17
N TYR A 719 12.26 5.28 -8.88
CA TYR A 719 11.25 6.32 -8.68
C TYR A 719 9.89 5.84 -9.20
N ILE A 720 8.84 6.60 -8.90
CA ILE A 720 7.45 6.25 -9.23
C ILE A 720 6.88 7.24 -10.25
N GLN A 721 6.06 6.75 -11.18
CA GLN A 721 5.24 7.57 -12.07
C GLN A 721 3.76 7.20 -11.89
N PHE A 722 2.88 8.19 -11.76
CA PHE A 722 1.43 7.97 -11.71
C PHE A 722 0.65 9.23 -12.09
N PHE A 723 -0.63 9.04 -12.43
CA PHE A 723 -1.56 10.13 -12.67
C PHE A 723 -2.34 10.47 -11.41
N LEU A 724 -2.51 11.76 -11.17
CA LEU A 724 -3.21 12.30 -10.01
C LEU A 724 -4.72 12.01 -10.10
N ALA A 725 -5.28 11.96 -11.32
CA ALA A 725 -6.66 11.57 -11.59
C ALA A 725 -6.98 10.10 -11.27
N ASP A 726 -5.97 9.21 -11.25
CA ASP A 726 -6.12 7.81 -10.83
C ASP A 726 -5.83 7.60 -9.32
N ALA A 727 -5.53 8.68 -8.59
CA ALA A 727 -5.16 8.64 -7.18
C ALA A 727 -6.25 9.23 -6.27
N LEU A 728 -6.41 8.63 -5.10
CA LEU A 728 -7.20 9.19 -4.00
C LEU A 728 -6.28 10.06 -3.13
N ILE A 729 -6.64 11.34 -2.99
CA ILE A 729 -5.90 12.32 -2.17
C ILE A 729 -6.73 12.61 -0.92
N LEU A 730 -6.14 12.40 0.25
CA LEU A 730 -6.76 12.65 1.54
C LEU A 730 -5.94 13.68 2.33
N PRO A 731 -6.53 14.79 2.80
CA PRO A 731 -5.83 15.71 3.68
C PRO A 731 -5.56 15.04 5.04
N VAL A 732 -4.37 15.25 5.59
CA VAL A 732 -4.03 14.77 6.93
C VAL A 732 -4.57 15.78 7.97
N PRO A 733 -5.48 15.38 8.88
CA PRO A 733 -5.98 16.26 9.92
C PRO A 733 -4.85 16.65 10.87
N ARG A 734 -4.55 17.94 10.96
CA ARG A 734 -3.58 18.46 11.92
C ARG A 734 -4.08 18.17 13.34
N PRO A 735 -3.23 17.67 14.25
CA PRO A 735 -3.64 17.49 15.64
C PRO A 735 -3.95 18.87 16.25
N LEU A 736 -5.17 19.07 16.74
CA LEU A 736 -5.51 20.14 17.68
C LEU A 736 -4.76 19.83 18.99
N ILE A 737 -3.60 20.46 19.21
CA ILE A 737 -2.84 20.29 20.45
C ILE A 737 -3.46 21.20 21.50
N HIS A 738 -4.30 20.62 22.36
CA HIS A 738 -4.43 21.09 23.73
C HIS A 738 -3.53 20.21 24.61
N SER A 739 -2.80 20.87 25.52
CA SER A 739 -2.02 20.33 26.66
C SER A 739 -0.50 20.16 26.47
N ALA A 740 0.18 21.25 26.85
CA ALA A 740 1.26 21.38 27.82
C ALA A 740 2.50 20.44 27.81
N THR A 741 3.64 21.12 28.00
CA THR A 741 5.01 20.71 28.38
C THR A 741 6.02 20.33 27.27
N SER A 742 7.05 21.19 27.21
CA SER A 742 8.06 21.44 26.18
C SER A 742 9.16 20.38 25.99
N LEU A 743 9.86 20.48 24.85
CA LEU A 743 11.31 20.73 24.64
C LEU A 743 11.65 20.24 23.20
N THR A 744 12.21 20.97 22.22
CA THR A 744 12.81 22.30 22.06
C THR A 744 12.89 22.61 20.55
N GLN A 745 12.11 23.58 20.07
CA GLN A 745 12.51 24.62 19.11
C GLN A 745 11.31 25.58 19.02
N ALA A 746 11.56 26.85 19.32
CA ALA A 746 10.55 27.85 19.62
C ALA A 746 9.50 28.00 18.50
N GLU A 747 8.29 27.47 18.74
CA GLU A 747 7.07 28.04 18.19
C GLU A 747 6.73 29.28 19.02
N PRO A 748 6.54 30.46 18.39
CA PRO A 748 5.90 31.57 19.08
C PRO A 748 4.43 31.20 19.31
N THR A 749 4.03 31.11 20.57
CA THR A 749 2.64 31.04 21.00
C THR A 749 1.87 32.23 20.44
N HIS A 750 1.10 32.00 19.37
CA HIS A 750 0.13 32.98 18.86
C HIS A 750 -1.25 32.70 19.50
N PRO A 751 -1.89 33.68 20.16
CA PRO A 751 -3.33 33.65 20.38
C PRO A 751 -4.03 33.73 19.02
N GLU A 752 -5.29 33.27 18.93
CA GLU A 752 -6.20 33.45 17.79
C GLU A 752 -6.37 34.95 17.45
N GLY A 753 -5.37 35.52 16.80
CA GLY A 753 -5.41 36.81 16.13
C GLY A 753 -5.43 36.55 14.64
N SER A 754 -6.36 37.16 13.92
CA SER A 754 -6.42 37.19 12.46
C SER A 754 -5.03 37.28 11.85
N HIS A 755 -4.54 36.21 11.21
CA HIS A 755 -3.26 36.25 10.51
C HIS A 755 -3.36 37.31 9.41
N ILE A 756 -2.67 38.43 9.61
CA ILE A 756 -2.50 39.44 8.57
C ILE A 756 -1.55 38.82 7.54
N GLU A 757 -2.03 38.66 6.31
CA GLU A 757 -1.27 38.12 5.19
C GLU A 757 -1.38 39.11 4.02
N GLN A 758 -0.30 39.22 3.25
CA GLN A 758 -0.27 39.98 2.00
C GLN A 758 -0.08 39.00 0.83
N SER A 759 -0.76 39.25 -0.29
CA SER A 759 -0.55 38.45 -1.50
C SER A 759 -0.53 39.27 -2.77
N ARG A 760 0.01 38.68 -3.84
CA ARG A 760 0.03 39.29 -5.17
C ARG A 760 -0.01 38.22 -6.26
N LEU A 761 -0.81 38.47 -7.30
CA LEU A 761 -0.99 37.56 -8.44
C LEU A 761 0.02 37.83 -9.54
N PHE A 762 0.63 36.79 -10.10
CA PHE A 762 1.49 36.88 -11.28
C PHE A 762 1.22 35.77 -12.30
N LEU A 763 1.34 36.11 -13.58
CA LEU A 763 1.38 35.13 -14.67
C LEU A 763 2.81 34.67 -14.87
N LEU A 764 3.06 33.36 -14.79
CA LEU A 764 4.38 32.79 -15.02
C LEU A 764 4.63 32.64 -16.53
N SER A 765 5.64 33.33 -17.04
CA SER A 765 6.00 33.29 -18.46
C SER A 765 7.12 32.29 -18.76
N ARG A 766 8.17 32.22 -17.91
CA ARG A 766 9.28 31.27 -18.07
C ARG A 766 9.80 30.77 -16.73
N LYS A 767 10.27 29.52 -16.70
CA LYS A 767 10.95 28.90 -15.57
C LYS A 767 12.32 28.38 -16.01
N GLU A 768 13.37 28.77 -15.32
CA GLU A 768 14.73 28.35 -15.61
C GLU A 768 15.06 26.99 -14.96
N ALA A 769 16.11 26.32 -15.43
CA ALA A 769 16.51 25.02 -14.92
C ALA A 769 16.98 25.10 -13.46
N LEU A 770 16.68 24.06 -12.67
CA LEU A 770 17.20 23.91 -11.32
C LEU A 770 18.66 23.44 -11.35
N MET A 771 19.59 24.29 -10.90
CA MET A 771 21.03 23.97 -10.89
C MET A 771 21.79 24.83 -9.88
N LYS A 772 23.04 24.48 -9.60
CA LYS A 772 23.93 25.32 -8.78
C LYS A 772 24.33 26.56 -9.58
N ARG A 773 24.06 27.75 -9.04
CA ARG A 773 24.40 29.04 -9.65
C ARG A 773 25.34 29.84 -8.75
N ASN A 774 26.21 30.61 -9.39
CA ASN A 774 27.06 31.60 -8.71
C ASN A 774 26.22 32.81 -8.32
N LEU A 775 26.55 33.43 -7.20
CA LEU A 775 25.84 34.60 -6.68
C LEU A 775 26.71 35.86 -6.82
N CYS A 776 26.06 37.01 -7.02
CA CYS A 776 26.66 38.32 -6.92
C CYS A 776 27.19 38.56 -5.49
N LEU A 777 28.31 39.27 -5.40
CA LEU A 777 28.79 39.83 -4.14
C LEU A 777 27.84 40.97 -3.70
N PRO A 778 27.41 41.00 -2.43
CA PRO A 778 26.66 42.13 -1.92
C PRO A 778 27.44 43.43 -2.07
N PRO A 779 26.77 44.56 -2.40
CA PRO A 779 27.39 45.87 -2.34
C PRO A 779 27.90 46.12 -0.91
N GLY A 780 29.21 46.27 -0.73
CA GLY A 780 29.84 46.59 0.57
C GLY A 780 30.23 45.41 1.48
N ALA A 781 30.10 44.15 1.04
CA ALA A 781 30.55 42.98 1.81
C ALA A 781 32.04 42.63 1.58
N SER A 782 32.64 41.88 2.53
CA SER A 782 34.01 41.36 2.40
C SER A 782 34.17 40.49 1.14
N PRO A 783 35.37 40.42 0.53
CA PRO A 783 35.61 39.74 -0.74
C PRO A 783 35.63 38.20 -0.65
N GLU A 784 34.81 37.60 0.22
CA GLU A 784 34.63 36.15 0.26
C GLU A 784 33.70 35.71 -0.87
N VAL A 785 34.21 34.86 -1.78
CA VAL A 785 33.44 34.33 -2.92
C VAL A 785 32.28 33.46 -2.38
N PRO A 786 31.01 33.83 -2.62
CA PRO A 786 29.87 33.04 -2.16
C PRO A 786 29.89 31.65 -2.78
N LYS A 787 29.64 30.61 -1.96
CA LYS A 787 29.52 29.23 -2.47
C LYS A 787 28.34 29.14 -3.45
N PRO A 788 28.46 28.41 -4.57
CA PRO A 788 27.36 28.20 -5.50
C PRO A 788 26.18 27.50 -4.81
N ILE A 789 24.97 28.05 -4.95
CA ILE A 789 23.75 27.55 -4.30
C ILE A 789 22.81 26.94 -5.33
N LEU A 790 22.19 25.81 -4.99
CA LEU A 790 21.10 25.24 -5.78
C LEU A 790 19.94 26.22 -5.79
N SER A 791 19.59 26.72 -6.98
CA SER A 791 18.56 27.74 -7.14
C SER A 791 17.93 27.63 -8.52
N PHE A 792 16.76 28.24 -8.68
CA PHE A 792 16.16 28.54 -9.97
C PHE A 792 15.45 29.89 -9.87
N TYR A 793 15.07 30.45 -11.00
CA TYR A 793 14.24 31.65 -11.02
C TYR A 793 13.18 31.53 -12.09
N VAL A 794 12.14 32.35 -11.98
CA VAL A 794 11.07 32.45 -12.96
C VAL A 794 10.91 33.89 -13.39
N SER A 795 10.52 34.09 -14.64
CA SER A 795 10.06 35.38 -15.14
C SER A 795 8.55 35.36 -15.25
N GLY A 796 7.91 36.43 -14.80
CA GLY A 796 6.47 36.59 -14.87
C GLY A 796 6.07 38.05 -14.94
N SER A 797 4.76 38.30 -14.95
CA SER A 797 4.19 39.64 -14.91
C SER A 797 3.15 39.75 -13.81
N TRP A 798 3.21 40.82 -13.02
CA TRP A 798 2.22 41.10 -11.97
C TRP A 798 0.88 41.42 -12.61
N LEU A 799 -0.20 40.76 -12.17
CA LEU A 799 -1.56 40.96 -12.68
C LEU A 799 -2.31 42.09 -11.97
N GLY A 800 -1.90 42.46 -10.76
CA GLY A 800 -2.46 43.57 -9.99
C GLY A 800 -1.54 44.02 -8.85
N GLY A 801 -2.02 44.99 -8.06
CA GLY A 801 -1.37 45.45 -6.83
C GLY A 801 -1.40 44.40 -5.71
N THR A 802 -0.72 44.72 -4.60
CA THR A 802 -0.74 43.87 -3.40
C THR A 802 -2.14 43.84 -2.80
N GLN A 803 -2.61 42.65 -2.42
CA GLN A 803 -3.87 42.43 -1.74
C GLN A 803 -3.61 42.06 -0.28
N ARG A 804 -4.52 42.46 0.61
CA ARG A 804 -4.48 42.10 2.04
C ARG A 804 -5.55 41.07 2.33
N LYS A 805 -5.30 40.18 3.28
CA LYS A 805 -6.28 39.18 3.70
C LYS A 805 -7.32 39.82 4.61
N GLU A 806 -8.59 39.74 4.21
CA GLU A 806 -9.75 40.25 4.94
C GLU A 806 -10.67 39.06 5.26
N GLY A 807 -10.55 38.52 6.48
CA GLY A 807 -11.23 37.27 6.85
C GLY A 807 -10.68 36.07 6.07
N THR A 808 -11.54 35.39 5.31
CA THR A 808 -11.16 34.27 4.43
C THR A 808 -10.88 34.71 2.98
N ALA A 809 -11.17 35.96 2.63
CA ALA A 809 -11.05 36.48 1.28
C ALA A 809 -9.88 37.47 1.13
N TRP A 810 -9.45 37.69 -0.11
CA TRP A 810 -8.47 38.73 -0.43
C TRP A 810 -9.19 40.04 -0.74
N GLY A 811 -8.83 41.11 -0.03
CA GLY A 811 -9.34 42.45 -0.27
C GLY A 811 -8.93 43.01 -1.65
N PRO A 812 -9.42 44.20 -2.01
CA PRO A 812 -9.12 44.81 -3.31
C PRO A 812 -7.61 45.08 -3.48
N PRO A 813 -7.06 44.94 -4.71
CA PRO A 813 -5.65 45.23 -4.97
C PRO A 813 -5.36 46.72 -4.79
N GLU A 814 -4.23 47.03 -4.14
CA GLU A 814 -3.76 48.41 -3.96
C GLU A 814 -3.61 49.11 -5.34
N PRO A 815 -4.09 50.37 -5.51
CA PRO A 815 -4.03 51.09 -6.77
C PRO A 815 -2.58 51.35 -7.18
N GLN A 816 -2.21 50.85 -8.36
CA GLN A 816 -0.86 51.00 -8.91
C GLN A 816 -0.75 52.39 -9.56
N GLY A 817 0.20 53.23 -9.12
CA GLY A 817 0.36 54.59 -9.63
C GLY A 817 0.57 54.63 -11.15
N ASP A 818 0.10 55.72 -11.78
CA ASP A 818 -0.10 55.97 -13.23
C ASP A 818 1.19 55.99 -14.10
N GLY A 819 2.23 55.25 -13.71
CA GLY A 819 3.47 55.11 -14.46
C GLY A 819 3.56 53.73 -15.09
N ASN A 820 3.75 53.70 -16.40
CA ASN A 820 4.14 52.56 -17.23
C ASN A 820 5.49 51.94 -16.79
N LYS A 821 5.57 51.46 -15.55
CA LYS A 821 6.71 50.73 -14.99
C LYS A 821 6.54 49.26 -15.35
N ASP A 822 7.58 48.68 -15.93
CA ASP A 822 7.62 47.33 -16.49
C ASP A 822 7.03 46.31 -15.49
N ARG A 823 5.85 45.73 -15.79
CA ARG A 823 5.13 44.78 -14.92
C ARG A 823 5.88 43.45 -14.73
N LYS A 824 7.04 43.31 -15.37
CA LYS A 824 7.88 42.11 -15.37
C LYS A 824 8.64 41.98 -14.05
N VAL A 825 8.60 40.79 -13.50
CA VAL A 825 9.31 40.42 -12.27
C VAL A 825 10.11 39.15 -12.46
N LEU A 826 11.30 39.10 -11.86
CA LEU A 826 12.10 37.90 -11.71
C LEU A 826 12.02 37.42 -10.27
N LEU A 827 11.37 36.27 -10.04
CA LEU A 827 11.30 35.66 -8.71
C LEU A 827 12.41 34.62 -8.55
N VAL A 828 13.28 34.82 -7.57
CA VAL A 828 14.44 33.96 -7.29
C VAL A 828 14.13 33.00 -6.16
N PHE A 829 14.27 31.70 -6.43
CA PHE A 829 14.06 30.61 -5.49
C PHE A 829 15.39 29.97 -5.10
N ARG A 830 15.70 29.99 -3.81
CA ARG A 830 16.92 29.42 -3.22
C ARG A 830 16.59 28.86 -1.83
N GLY A 831 17.52 28.13 -1.22
CA GLY A 831 17.29 27.59 0.12
C GLY A 831 16.06 26.68 0.16
N CYS A 832 15.16 26.90 1.13
CA CYS A 832 13.98 26.06 1.29
C CYS A 832 12.88 26.34 0.25
N SER A 833 12.90 27.52 -0.39
CA SER A 833 11.98 27.90 -1.47
C SER A 833 12.17 27.07 -2.76
N VAL A 834 13.26 26.31 -2.89
CA VAL A 834 13.48 25.39 -4.03
C VAL A 834 12.39 24.31 -4.13
N ARG A 835 11.67 24.03 -3.03
CA ARG A 835 10.54 23.09 -2.98
C ARG A 835 9.44 23.36 -4.02
N TRP A 836 9.29 24.60 -4.48
CA TRP A 836 8.25 25.01 -5.42
C TRP A 836 8.54 24.66 -6.89
N PHE A 837 9.73 24.14 -7.20
CA PHE A 837 10.19 23.91 -8.58
C PHE A 837 9.23 23.07 -9.43
N GLU A 838 8.67 21.98 -8.87
CA GLU A 838 7.82 21.04 -9.61
C GLU A 838 6.36 21.49 -9.76
N PHE A 839 5.94 22.60 -9.12
CA PHE A 839 4.57 23.12 -9.20
C PHE A 839 4.43 24.33 -10.14
N LEU A 840 5.56 24.96 -10.49
CA LEU A 840 5.61 26.16 -11.31
C LEU A 840 5.71 25.81 -12.81
N HIS A 841 4.70 26.16 -13.58
CA HIS A 841 4.59 25.86 -15.01
C HIS A 841 4.26 27.14 -15.81
N PRO A 842 4.90 27.36 -16.97
CA PRO A 842 4.57 28.49 -17.84
C PRO A 842 3.10 28.50 -18.27
N GLY A 843 2.52 29.69 -18.40
CA GLY A 843 1.12 29.90 -18.80
C GLY A 843 0.10 29.78 -17.65
N GLN A 844 0.57 29.54 -16.42
CA GLN A 844 -0.28 29.46 -15.23
C GLN A 844 -0.19 30.73 -14.39
N VAL A 845 -1.29 31.04 -13.68
CA VAL A 845 -1.38 32.17 -12.75
C VAL A 845 -1.19 31.66 -11.33
N TYR A 846 -0.28 32.30 -10.61
CA TYR A 846 0.03 31.97 -9.23
C TYR A 846 -0.19 33.19 -8.32
N ARG A 847 -0.65 32.91 -7.11
CA ARG A 847 -0.70 33.85 -6.01
C ARG A 847 0.52 33.62 -5.11
N LEU A 848 1.34 34.65 -4.95
CA LEU A 848 2.43 34.66 -3.99
C LEU A 848 1.93 35.25 -2.68
N VAL A 849 2.07 34.53 -1.57
CA VAL A 849 1.57 34.92 -0.25
C VAL A 849 2.72 35.04 0.74
N GLY A 850 2.84 36.21 1.37
CA GLY A 850 3.78 36.50 2.45
C GLY A 850 3.05 36.64 3.78
N PRO A 851 3.35 35.80 4.79
CA PRO A 851 2.80 35.95 6.13
C PRO A 851 3.48 37.10 6.89
N GLY A 852 2.76 37.78 7.79
CA GLY A 852 3.32 38.78 8.69
C GLY A 852 2.63 40.15 8.65
N PRO A 853 3.09 41.11 9.47
CA PRO A 853 2.49 42.44 9.49
C PRO A 853 2.58 43.11 8.10
N PRO A 854 1.59 43.93 7.73
CA PRO A 854 1.49 44.48 6.39
C PRO A 854 2.68 45.43 6.16
N THR A 855 3.69 44.91 5.46
CA THR A 855 4.94 45.62 5.20
C THR A 855 4.74 46.39 3.91
N PRO A 856 4.86 47.73 3.92
CA PRO A 856 4.80 48.52 2.69
C PRO A 856 5.87 48.03 1.72
N LEU A 857 5.50 47.91 0.43
CA LEU A 857 6.42 47.54 -0.65
C LEU A 857 7.06 46.13 -0.53
N LEU A 858 6.41 45.18 0.15
CA LEU A 858 6.92 43.81 0.34
C LEU A 858 7.26 43.07 -0.97
N PHE A 859 6.40 43.22 -1.98
CA PHE A 859 6.54 42.62 -3.32
C PHE A 859 7.11 43.60 -4.36
N GLU A 860 7.61 44.75 -3.92
CA GLU A 860 8.15 45.81 -4.77
C GLU A 860 9.68 45.91 -4.64
N GLU A 861 10.31 46.52 -5.64
CA GLU A 861 11.76 46.71 -5.70
C GLU A 861 12.25 47.68 -4.60
N GLY A 862 13.33 47.34 -3.89
CA GLY A 862 13.88 48.13 -2.78
C GLY A 862 13.27 47.85 -1.40
N GLY A 863 12.26 46.98 -1.32
CA GLY A 863 11.70 46.49 -0.06
C GLY A 863 12.67 45.58 0.72
N PRO A 864 12.40 45.30 2.01
CA PRO A 864 13.27 44.49 2.88
C PRO A 864 13.52 43.05 2.37
N SER A 865 12.68 42.56 1.45
CA SER A 865 12.80 41.27 0.76
C SER A 865 13.84 41.24 -0.36
N CYS A 866 14.36 42.40 -0.78
CA CYS A 866 15.41 42.54 -1.79
C CYS A 866 16.80 42.21 -1.21
N THR A 867 17.08 40.93 -1.00
CA THR A 867 18.42 40.52 -0.53
C THR A 867 19.52 40.74 -1.59
N PRO A 868 20.77 41.04 -1.19
CA PRO A 868 21.84 41.37 -2.13
C PRO A 868 22.45 40.16 -2.88
N HIS A 869 22.04 38.94 -2.54
CA HIS A 869 22.58 37.69 -3.10
C HIS A 869 21.77 37.22 -4.32
N ARG A 870 21.90 37.95 -5.44
CA ARG A 870 21.26 37.60 -6.73
C ARG A 870 22.13 36.60 -7.51
N PRO A 871 21.56 35.74 -8.37
CA PRO A 871 22.34 34.98 -9.34
C PRO A 871 23.18 35.91 -10.23
N LEU A 872 24.42 35.52 -10.54
CA LEU A 872 25.34 36.33 -11.35
C LEU A 872 24.80 36.65 -12.75
N GLU A 873 24.00 35.75 -13.32
CA GLU A 873 23.31 35.90 -14.61
C GLU A 873 22.29 37.06 -14.61
N LEU A 874 21.84 37.48 -13.43
CA LEU A 874 20.87 38.56 -13.24
C LEU A 874 21.53 39.89 -12.83
N ALA A 875 22.85 39.99 -12.91
CA ALA A 875 23.57 41.23 -12.64
C ALA A 875 23.12 42.33 -13.63
N GLY A 876 22.49 43.40 -13.11
CA GLY A 876 21.97 44.51 -13.92
C GLY A 876 20.45 44.52 -14.13
N TYR A 877 19.72 43.49 -13.72
CA TYR A 877 18.26 43.51 -13.72
C TYR A 877 17.74 44.24 -12.47
N ALA A 878 16.92 45.28 -12.68
CA ALA A 878 16.28 46.07 -11.63
C ALA A 878 15.21 45.24 -10.89
N SER A 879 14.25 44.65 -11.60
CA SER A 879 13.06 43.98 -11.04
C SER A 879 13.27 42.52 -10.57
N CYS A 880 14.20 42.29 -9.63
CA CYS A 880 14.45 40.97 -9.02
C CYS A 880 13.94 40.89 -7.57
N LEU A 881 13.13 39.89 -7.26
CA LEU A 881 12.60 39.63 -5.91
C LEU A 881 13.02 38.23 -5.42
N THR A 882 13.53 38.15 -4.20
CA THR A 882 13.88 36.85 -3.58
C THR A 882 12.68 36.30 -2.81
N VAL A 883 12.27 35.07 -3.15
CA VAL A 883 11.16 34.38 -2.46
C VAL A 883 11.66 33.84 -1.13
N GLN A 884 11.08 34.35 -0.04
CA GLN A 884 11.45 33.96 1.32
C GLN A 884 10.97 32.53 1.66
N ASP A 885 11.63 31.91 2.64
CA ASP A 885 11.42 30.49 2.95
C ASP A 885 10.04 30.20 3.54
N ASP A 886 9.43 31.18 4.21
CA ASP A 886 8.09 31.16 4.84
C ASP A 886 6.95 31.54 3.87
N TRP A 887 7.27 32.05 2.68
CA TRP A 887 6.27 32.39 1.66
C TRP A 887 5.63 31.15 1.04
N THR A 888 4.38 31.29 0.62
CA THR A 888 3.60 30.23 -0.03
C THR A 888 3.14 30.63 -1.43
N LEU A 889 2.89 29.61 -2.26
CA LEU A 889 2.45 29.75 -3.64
C LEU A 889 1.17 28.95 -3.84
N GLU A 890 0.11 29.63 -4.24
CA GLU A 890 -1.19 29.02 -4.56
C GLU A 890 -1.48 29.17 -6.04
N VAL A 891 -2.06 28.15 -6.67
CA VAL A 891 -2.54 28.24 -8.06
C VAL A 891 -3.92 28.88 -8.07
N GLU A 892 -4.12 29.87 -8.93
CA GLU A 892 -5.39 30.59 -9.03
C GLU A 892 -6.17 30.07 -10.25
N ASN A 893 -7.30 29.40 -10.01
CA ASN A 893 -8.18 28.88 -11.05
C ASN A 893 -9.38 29.81 -11.22
N GLY A 894 -9.23 30.87 -12.00
CA GLY A 894 -10.30 31.85 -12.22
C GLY A 894 -11.10 31.58 -13.50
N GLN A 895 -12.43 31.53 -13.40
CA GLN A 895 -13.36 31.70 -14.53
C GLN A 895 -13.46 33.17 -14.99
N ASP A 896 -12.87 34.11 -14.24
CA ASP A 896 -13.00 35.57 -14.45
C ASP A 896 -11.79 36.22 -15.15
N PHE A 897 -10.87 35.44 -15.72
CA PHE A 897 -9.76 36.01 -16.48
C PHE A 897 -10.17 36.34 -17.92
N PRO A 898 -9.72 37.47 -18.50
CA PRO A 898 -10.06 37.83 -19.87
C PRO A 898 -9.67 36.74 -20.88
N ALA A 899 -10.48 36.51 -21.91
CA ALA A 899 -10.20 35.53 -22.99
C ALA A 899 -8.81 35.69 -23.64
N ALA A 900 -8.21 36.89 -23.58
CA ALA A 900 -6.83 37.13 -24.02
C ALA A 900 -5.78 36.29 -23.25
N LEU A 901 -6.02 35.96 -21.97
CA LEU A 901 -5.12 35.13 -21.15
C LEU A 901 -5.22 33.64 -21.50
N GLU A 902 -6.36 33.20 -22.06
CA GLU A 902 -6.55 31.82 -22.52
C GLU A 902 -5.68 31.50 -23.75
N SER A 903 -5.50 32.47 -24.65
CA SER A 903 -4.59 32.35 -25.81
C SER A 903 -3.11 32.16 -25.41
N SER A 904 -2.73 32.59 -24.20
CA SER A 904 -1.38 32.47 -23.62
C SER A 904 -1.07 31.09 -23.01
N LYS A 905 -2.05 30.17 -22.92
CA LYS A 905 -1.83 28.81 -22.38
C LYS A 905 -1.13 27.86 -23.36
N ALA A 906 -1.07 28.22 -24.65
CA ALA A 906 -0.40 27.39 -25.65
C ALA A 906 1.12 27.40 -25.44
N LEU A 907 1.70 26.20 -25.30
CA LEU A 907 3.15 26.05 -25.20
C LEU A 907 3.82 26.59 -26.48
N PRO A 908 4.81 27.50 -26.37
CA PRO A 908 5.46 28.08 -27.55
C PRO A 908 6.20 27.00 -28.34
N LYS A 909 5.99 26.97 -29.66
CA LYS A 909 6.64 26.01 -30.56
C LYS A 909 7.37 26.76 -31.67
N THR A 910 8.62 26.40 -31.92
CA THR A 910 9.32 26.85 -33.12
C THR A 910 8.78 26.11 -34.33
N PRO A 911 8.43 26.82 -35.41
CA PRO A 911 8.05 26.19 -36.68
C PRO A 911 9.12 25.20 -37.15
N LEU A 912 8.69 24.11 -37.78
CA LEU A 912 9.61 23.04 -38.16
C LEU A 912 10.65 23.51 -39.19
N ASP A 913 10.25 24.39 -40.10
CA ASP A 913 11.14 24.93 -41.14
C ASP A 913 12.24 25.80 -40.52
N ASP A 914 11.92 26.57 -39.47
CA ASP A 914 12.89 27.35 -38.70
C ASP A 914 13.82 26.47 -37.87
N LEU A 915 13.27 25.41 -37.26
CA LEU A 915 14.04 24.43 -36.49
C LEU A 915 15.12 23.76 -37.38
N LEU A 916 14.78 23.43 -38.63
CA LEU A 916 15.66 22.75 -39.57
C LEU A 916 16.47 23.68 -40.50
N SER A 917 16.25 25.00 -40.43
CA SER A 917 16.96 25.96 -41.29
C SER A 917 18.44 26.13 -40.89
N GLY A 918 19.30 26.40 -41.88
CA GLY A 918 20.71 26.74 -41.66
C GLY A 918 20.97 28.20 -41.27
N ASN A 919 20.03 29.10 -41.59
CA ASN A 919 20.20 30.56 -41.51
C ASN A 919 19.44 31.20 -40.32
N PHE A 920 19.10 30.41 -39.30
CA PHE A 920 18.30 30.88 -38.18
C PHE A 920 19.09 31.85 -37.29
N THR A 921 18.55 33.04 -37.06
CA THR A 921 19.18 34.12 -36.27
C THR A 921 19.07 33.90 -34.77
N GLU A 922 18.06 33.17 -34.31
CA GLU A 922 17.91 32.80 -32.90
C GLU A 922 18.60 31.46 -32.62
N SER A 923 19.31 31.36 -31.49
CA SER A 923 19.99 30.11 -31.12
C SER A 923 19.10 29.16 -30.30
N LEU A 924 17.92 29.60 -29.89
CA LEU A 924 17.04 28.89 -28.96
C LEU A 924 15.82 28.33 -29.68
N VAL A 925 15.50 27.06 -29.41
CA VAL A 925 14.38 26.36 -30.04
C VAL A 925 13.50 25.63 -29.02
N SER A 926 12.21 25.45 -29.37
CA SER A 926 11.21 24.87 -28.48
C SER A 926 10.26 23.96 -29.25
N PHE A 927 10.11 22.70 -28.84
CA PHE A 927 9.29 21.72 -29.54
C PHE A 927 8.88 20.56 -28.61
N SER A 928 7.81 19.87 -29.00
CA SER A 928 7.39 18.60 -28.40
C SER A 928 8.01 17.44 -29.16
N ALA A 929 8.44 16.40 -28.47
CA ALA A 929 9.03 15.23 -29.10
C ALA A 929 8.81 13.95 -28.28
N GLU A 930 8.82 12.82 -28.98
CA GLU A 930 8.84 11.48 -28.40
C GLU A 930 10.30 11.00 -28.28
N ILE A 931 10.68 10.45 -27.12
CA ILE A 931 12.04 9.94 -26.92
C ILE A 931 12.15 8.55 -27.56
N LEU A 932 13.08 8.38 -28.51
CA LEU A 932 13.33 7.10 -29.18
C LEU A 932 14.41 6.29 -28.48
N SER A 933 15.49 6.95 -28.04
CA SER A 933 16.58 6.28 -27.34
C SER A 933 17.33 7.22 -26.41
N ARG A 934 18.01 6.62 -25.43
CA ARG A 934 18.88 7.30 -24.47
C ARG A 934 20.19 6.54 -24.34
N THR A 935 21.31 7.25 -24.45
CA THR A 935 22.65 6.66 -24.40
C THR A 935 23.54 7.48 -23.48
N LEU A 936 24.32 6.81 -22.63
CA LEU A 936 25.41 7.44 -21.90
C LEU A 936 26.63 7.52 -22.82
N CYS A 937 27.09 8.73 -23.05
CA CYS A 937 28.31 8.99 -23.81
C CYS A 937 29.45 9.13 -22.80
N GLU A 938 30.40 8.19 -22.82
CA GLU A 938 31.71 8.46 -22.23
C GLU A 938 32.39 9.59 -23.03
N PRO A 939 33.19 10.45 -22.39
CA PRO A 939 34.01 11.38 -23.15
C PRO A 939 34.93 10.57 -24.04
N PHE A 940 34.95 10.91 -25.32
CA PHE A 940 35.94 10.38 -26.26
C PHE A 940 37.31 10.38 -25.58
N PRO A 941 38.00 9.23 -25.45
CA PRO A 941 39.42 9.29 -25.16
C PRO A 941 40.01 10.14 -26.27
N ALA A 942 40.62 11.27 -25.91
CA ALA A 942 41.38 12.05 -26.87
C ALA A 942 42.32 11.07 -27.59
N PRO A 943 42.51 11.19 -28.92
CA PRO A 943 43.57 10.45 -29.59
C PRO A 943 44.85 10.68 -28.79
N PHE A 944 45.61 9.61 -28.58
CA PHE A 944 46.71 9.42 -27.62
C PHE A 944 47.91 10.42 -27.74
N TRP A 945 47.72 11.57 -28.37
CA TRP A 945 48.71 12.58 -28.74
C TRP A 945 48.59 13.91 -27.98
N THR A 946 47.88 13.97 -26.85
CA THR A 946 47.97 15.12 -25.93
C THR A 946 48.73 14.73 -24.67
N LYS A 947 49.85 15.43 -24.43
CA LYS A 947 50.74 15.27 -23.28
C LYS A 947 49.96 15.16 -21.95
N PRO A 948 50.43 14.36 -20.98
CA PRO A 948 49.83 14.24 -19.65
C PRO A 948 50.13 15.51 -18.84
N GLY A 949 49.31 16.53 -19.02
CA GLY A 949 49.44 17.81 -18.32
C GLY A 949 48.09 18.49 -18.21
N GLY A 950 47.31 18.10 -17.20
CA GLY A 950 46.00 18.67 -16.90
C GLY A 950 44.93 17.59 -16.80
N ALA A 951 44.66 17.13 -15.57
CA ALA A 951 43.51 16.30 -15.24
C ALA A 951 42.20 17.10 -15.48
N ARG A 952 41.76 17.21 -16.75
CA ARG A 952 40.37 17.58 -17.04
C ARG A 952 39.50 16.43 -16.55
N ALA A 953 38.78 16.65 -15.47
CA ALA A 953 37.76 15.72 -14.98
C ALA A 953 36.87 15.28 -16.15
N SER A 954 36.85 13.97 -16.40
CA SER A 954 36.00 13.30 -17.37
C SER A 954 34.54 13.73 -17.13
N ARG A 955 33.97 14.56 -18.02
CA ARG A 955 32.61 15.07 -17.89
C ARG A 955 31.62 14.09 -18.51
N GLY A 956 30.59 13.71 -17.75
CA GLY A 956 29.55 12.82 -18.23
C GLY A 956 28.68 13.49 -19.29
N CYS A 957 28.11 12.71 -20.21
CA CYS A 957 27.16 13.21 -21.19
C CYS A 957 26.03 12.19 -21.44
N VAL A 958 24.79 12.65 -21.52
CA VAL A 958 23.64 11.86 -21.94
C VAL A 958 23.24 12.36 -23.33
N LYS A 959 23.07 11.44 -24.28
CA LYS A 959 22.47 11.70 -25.58
C LYS A 959 21.04 11.15 -25.58
N LEU A 960 20.07 11.97 -25.98
CA LEU A 960 18.72 11.56 -26.33
C LEU A 960 18.55 11.68 -27.83
N THR A 961 17.94 10.69 -28.47
CA THR A 961 17.44 10.81 -29.84
C THR A 961 15.92 10.87 -29.77
N VAL A 962 15.34 11.88 -30.39
CA VAL A 962 13.90 12.19 -30.27
C VAL A 962 13.26 12.36 -31.64
N ALA A 963 11.98 12.00 -31.76
CA ALA A 963 11.16 12.29 -32.94
C ALA A 963 10.28 13.52 -32.67
N VAL A 964 10.46 14.58 -33.47
CA VAL A 964 9.73 15.84 -33.28
C VAL A 964 8.26 15.70 -33.69
N GLU A 965 7.36 16.21 -32.85
CA GLU A 965 5.92 16.23 -33.11
C GLU A 965 5.51 17.55 -33.78
N ALA A 966 4.99 17.47 -35.01
CA ALA A 966 4.45 18.62 -35.74
C ALA A 966 3.08 18.23 -36.32
N ALA A 967 2.07 19.10 -36.16
CA ALA A 967 0.68 18.82 -36.54
C ALA A 967 0.51 18.59 -38.06
N ASP A 968 1.35 19.23 -38.88
CA ASP A 968 1.21 19.28 -40.35
C ASP A 968 2.29 18.47 -41.08
N CYS A 969 2.95 17.51 -40.41
CA CYS A 969 4.08 16.79 -40.98
C CYS A 969 3.92 15.26 -40.88
N GLN A 970 3.72 14.61 -42.03
CA GLN A 970 3.67 13.14 -42.12
C GLN A 970 5.02 12.48 -41.76
N SER A 971 6.14 13.18 -42.01
CA SER A 971 7.48 12.73 -41.65
C SER A 971 7.92 13.34 -40.32
N ARG A 972 8.08 12.56 -39.25
CA ARG A 972 8.60 13.04 -37.95
C ARG A 972 10.15 13.07 -37.96
N PRO A 973 10.82 14.22 -38.05
CA PRO A 973 12.28 14.24 -38.13
C PRO A 973 12.91 13.88 -36.80
N HIS A 974 14.06 13.21 -36.86
CA HIS A 974 14.83 12.81 -35.68
C HIS A 974 15.89 13.86 -35.35
N LEU A 975 15.96 14.25 -34.07
CA LEU A 975 16.97 15.16 -33.53
C LEU A 975 17.72 14.53 -32.36
N ASP A 976 19.00 14.90 -32.23
CA ASP A 976 19.82 14.52 -31.09
C ASP A 976 19.86 15.67 -30.08
N ILE A 977 19.57 15.38 -28.81
CA ILE A 977 19.66 16.32 -27.68
C ILE A 977 20.76 15.85 -26.73
N TYR A 978 21.71 16.72 -26.42
CA TYR A 978 22.82 16.43 -25.50
C TYR A 978 22.64 17.14 -24.15
N ILE A 979 22.70 16.35 -23.08
CA ILE A 979 22.72 16.82 -21.69
C ILE A 979 24.14 16.62 -21.15
N LYS A 980 24.75 17.70 -20.68
CA LYS A 980 26.15 17.72 -20.19
C LYS A 980 26.18 18.37 -18.81
N ASP A 981 27.27 18.18 -18.07
CA ASP A 981 27.53 18.95 -16.86
C ASP A 981 27.44 20.46 -17.14
N PRO A 982 26.74 21.26 -16.31
CA PRO A 982 26.28 20.95 -14.95
C PRO A 982 24.84 20.39 -14.85
N HIS A 983 24.19 20.02 -15.95
CA HIS A 983 22.77 19.58 -15.97
C HIS A 983 22.57 18.09 -15.69
N LEU A 984 23.60 17.40 -15.19
CA LEU A 984 23.52 16.01 -14.75
C LEU A 984 23.32 15.94 -13.22
N PRO A 985 22.52 14.99 -12.71
CA PRO A 985 21.76 13.97 -13.44
C PRO A 985 20.52 14.54 -14.17
N PRO A 986 20.06 13.88 -15.26
CA PRO A 986 18.89 14.34 -15.99
C PRO A 986 17.59 14.29 -15.15
N PRO A 987 16.58 15.13 -15.48
CA PRO A 987 15.24 15.06 -14.89
C PRO A 987 14.59 13.67 -15.01
N LEU A 988 13.61 13.39 -14.15
CA LEU A 988 12.84 12.14 -14.18
C LEU A 988 11.94 12.08 -15.42
N GLY A 989 11.62 10.87 -15.89
CA GLY A 989 10.69 10.65 -17.01
C GLY A 989 11.30 10.77 -18.40
N LEU A 990 12.61 10.96 -18.53
CA LEU A 990 13.32 10.92 -19.82
C LEU A 990 13.64 9.47 -20.23
N LEU A 991 12.57 8.74 -20.55
CA LEU A 991 12.58 7.33 -20.92
C LEU A 991 12.14 7.17 -22.39
N PRO A 992 12.71 6.20 -23.14
CA PRO A 992 12.21 5.84 -24.45
C PRO A 992 10.69 5.55 -24.43
N GLY A 993 9.95 6.12 -25.37
CA GLY A 993 8.49 6.06 -25.47
C GLY A 993 7.73 7.19 -24.74
N ALA A 994 8.40 7.97 -23.87
CA ALA A 994 7.78 9.13 -23.23
C ALA A 994 7.71 10.33 -24.19
N ARG A 995 6.61 11.10 -24.11
CA ARG A 995 6.45 12.38 -24.83
C ARG A 995 6.86 13.52 -23.92
N VAL A 996 7.69 14.42 -24.43
CA VAL A 996 8.29 15.50 -23.65
C VAL A 996 8.28 16.80 -24.45
N TYR A 997 7.90 17.88 -23.78
CA TYR A 997 8.05 19.23 -24.29
C TYR A 997 9.38 19.83 -23.81
N PHE A 998 10.16 20.34 -24.75
CA PHE A 998 11.41 21.02 -24.50
C PHE A 998 11.28 22.49 -24.90
N ASN A 999 11.69 23.39 -24.02
CA ASN A 999 11.66 24.83 -24.26
C ASN A 999 13.06 25.42 -24.13
N GLN A 1000 13.44 26.28 -25.07
CA GLN A 1000 14.73 27.00 -25.10
C GLN A 1000 15.95 26.07 -25.03
N LEU A 1001 15.99 25.08 -25.91
CA LEU A 1001 17.20 24.32 -26.18
C LEU A 1001 18.14 25.13 -27.08
N GLU A 1002 19.45 25.01 -26.87
CA GLU A 1002 20.43 25.63 -27.76
C GLU A 1002 20.59 24.77 -29.03
N LYS A 1003 20.14 25.31 -30.17
CA LYS A 1003 20.34 24.74 -31.50
C LYS A 1003 21.80 24.90 -31.93
N LYS A 1004 22.41 23.82 -32.41
CA LYS A 1004 23.77 23.81 -32.96
C LYS A 1004 23.82 23.07 -34.28
N ILE A 1005 24.74 23.50 -35.13
CA ILE A 1005 25.04 22.86 -36.41
C ILE A 1005 26.44 22.24 -36.28
N SER A 1006 26.54 20.94 -36.49
CA SER A 1006 27.80 20.21 -36.49
C SER A 1006 28.67 20.55 -37.71
N ARG A 1007 29.95 20.18 -37.70
CA ARG A 1007 30.85 20.27 -38.87
C ARG A 1007 30.33 19.50 -40.09
N SER A 1008 29.50 18.48 -39.86
CA SER A 1008 28.81 17.70 -40.87
C SER A 1008 27.43 18.26 -41.25
N HIS A 1009 27.13 19.51 -40.90
CA HIS A 1009 25.86 20.19 -41.15
C HIS A 1009 24.60 19.55 -40.53
N ASN A 1010 24.77 18.61 -39.59
CA ASN A 1010 23.66 18.07 -38.80
C ASN A 1010 23.27 19.01 -37.67
N ILE A 1011 21.97 19.28 -37.54
CA ILE A 1011 21.37 20.03 -36.45
C ILE A 1011 21.21 19.11 -35.23
N TYR A 1012 21.58 19.63 -34.06
CA TYR A 1012 21.39 18.99 -32.77
C TYR A 1012 21.13 20.05 -31.70
N CYS A 1013 20.57 19.63 -30.57
CA CYS A 1013 20.21 20.52 -29.47
C CYS A 1013 21.06 20.24 -28.22
N CYS A 1014 21.25 21.25 -27.38
CA CYS A 1014 21.95 21.15 -26.10
C CYS A 1014 21.14 21.78 -24.97
N PHE A 1015 21.22 21.19 -23.78
CA PHE A 1015 20.67 21.79 -22.56
C PHE A 1015 21.45 23.05 -22.17
N ARG A 1016 20.71 24.05 -21.69
CA ARG A 1016 21.20 25.30 -21.13
C ARG A 1016 20.58 25.54 -19.75
N PRO A 1017 21.13 26.49 -18.96
CA PRO A 1017 20.49 26.95 -17.72
C PRO A 1017 19.05 27.44 -17.88
N SER A 1018 18.66 27.85 -19.10
CA SER A 1018 17.30 28.30 -19.44
C SER A 1018 16.39 27.22 -20.00
N THR A 1019 16.88 25.99 -20.17
CA THR A 1019 16.07 24.92 -20.70
C THR A 1019 14.99 24.53 -19.69
N TYR A 1020 13.73 24.66 -20.11
CA TYR A 1020 12.58 24.12 -19.39
C TYR A 1020 12.12 22.81 -20.03
N LEU A 1021 11.71 21.88 -19.18
CA LEU A 1021 11.26 20.56 -19.59
C LEU A 1021 9.94 20.22 -18.91
N GLN A 1022 9.03 19.63 -19.68
CA GLN A 1022 7.77 19.10 -19.18
C GLN A 1022 7.51 17.73 -19.80
N VAL A 1023 7.38 16.70 -18.97
CA VAL A 1023 6.90 15.39 -19.42
C VAL A 1023 5.41 15.51 -19.71
N LEU A 1024 5.00 15.10 -20.91
CA LEU A 1024 3.60 15.16 -21.37
C LEU A 1024 2.89 13.81 -21.19
N SER A 1025 3.61 12.70 -21.35
CA SER A 1025 3.07 11.36 -21.14
C SER A 1025 4.17 10.39 -20.71
N PHE A 1026 3.78 9.34 -19.97
CA PHE A 1026 4.66 8.22 -19.65
C PHE A 1026 4.77 7.26 -20.85
N PRO A 1027 5.80 6.39 -20.89
CA PRO A 1027 5.90 5.35 -21.91
C PRO A 1027 4.70 4.40 -21.86
N PRO A 1028 4.18 3.95 -23.01
CA PRO A 1028 3.13 2.94 -23.05
C PRO A 1028 3.65 1.58 -22.54
N GLU A 1029 2.76 0.76 -21.96
CA GLU A 1029 3.11 -0.57 -21.45
C GLU A 1029 3.48 -1.56 -22.57
N THR A 1030 2.86 -1.41 -23.74
CA THR A 1030 3.12 -2.20 -24.93
C THR A 1030 3.61 -1.30 -26.07
N THR A 1031 4.85 -1.51 -26.52
CA THR A 1031 5.38 -0.83 -27.70
C THR A 1031 4.73 -1.41 -28.95
N ILE A 1032 3.73 -0.72 -29.49
CA ILE A 1032 3.12 -1.09 -30.77
C ILE A 1032 4.08 -0.64 -31.88
N SER A 1033 4.73 -1.61 -32.54
CA SER A 1033 5.54 -1.30 -33.73
C SER A 1033 4.61 -1.04 -34.91
N ALA A 1034 4.44 0.23 -35.26
CA ALA A 1034 3.79 0.58 -36.53
C ALA A 1034 4.69 0.11 -37.69
N PRO A 1035 4.14 -0.62 -38.69
CA PRO A 1035 4.94 -1.06 -39.83
C PRO A 1035 5.42 0.15 -40.65
N LEU A 1036 6.65 0.08 -41.18
CA LEU A 1036 7.17 1.08 -42.09
C LEU A 1036 6.28 1.19 -43.35
N PRO A 1037 6.02 2.41 -43.85
CA PRO A 1037 5.21 2.61 -45.04
C PRO A 1037 5.89 1.98 -46.27
N HIS A 1038 5.09 1.40 -47.16
CA HIS A 1038 5.57 0.88 -48.44
C HIS A 1038 5.51 1.98 -49.51
N ILE A 1039 6.63 2.32 -50.14
CA ILE A 1039 6.74 3.42 -51.11
C ILE A 1039 7.48 2.98 -52.38
N PHE A 1040 7.29 3.72 -53.47
CA PHE A 1040 8.16 3.66 -54.65
C PHE A 1040 9.40 4.56 -54.46
N LEU A 1041 10.57 4.14 -54.96
CA LEU A 1041 11.83 4.88 -54.83
C LEU A 1041 11.77 6.25 -55.51
N ALA A 1042 10.98 6.42 -56.57
CA ALA A 1042 10.79 7.72 -57.22
C ALA A 1042 10.10 8.76 -56.30
N GLU A 1043 9.32 8.33 -55.29
CA GLU A 1043 8.68 9.24 -54.33
C GLU A 1043 9.73 10.00 -53.49
N LEU A 1044 10.93 9.44 -53.31
CA LEU A 1044 12.04 10.11 -52.62
C LEU A 1044 12.64 11.28 -53.42
N LEU A 1045 12.34 11.36 -54.72
CA LEU A 1045 12.83 12.42 -55.62
C LEU A 1045 11.82 13.57 -55.79
N GLN A 1046 10.55 13.33 -55.47
CA GLN A 1046 9.50 14.35 -55.58
C GLN A 1046 9.66 15.37 -54.45
N GLY A 1047 9.68 16.66 -54.76
CA GLY A 1047 10.06 17.77 -53.86
C GLY A 1047 9.15 18.04 -52.64
N GLY A 1048 8.34 17.07 -52.22
CA GLY A 1048 7.61 17.09 -50.95
C GLY A 1048 8.46 16.55 -49.80
N ARG A 1049 8.01 16.75 -48.55
CA ARG A 1049 8.64 16.24 -47.31
C ARG A 1049 8.70 14.70 -47.34
N ALA A 1050 9.76 14.15 -47.95
CA ALA A 1050 9.94 12.72 -48.16
C ALA A 1050 10.08 11.93 -46.85
N LEU A 1051 9.55 10.70 -46.82
CA LEU A 1051 9.67 9.77 -45.70
C LEU A 1051 11.14 9.35 -45.50
N PHE A 1052 11.65 9.48 -44.28
CA PHE A 1052 13.06 9.16 -43.96
C PHE A 1052 13.32 7.65 -43.75
N GLN A 1053 12.29 6.89 -43.41
CA GLN A 1053 12.33 5.44 -43.26
C GLN A 1053 11.12 4.83 -43.96
N ALA A 1054 11.35 3.80 -44.76
CA ALA A 1054 10.30 3.17 -45.54
C ALA A 1054 10.68 1.74 -45.96
N ARG A 1055 9.75 1.07 -46.63
CA ARG A 1055 9.94 -0.21 -47.29
C ARG A 1055 9.69 -0.05 -48.78
N ALA A 1056 10.51 -0.68 -49.62
CA ALA A 1056 10.29 -0.79 -51.06
C ALA A 1056 10.60 -2.21 -51.52
N SER A 1057 9.82 -2.68 -52.50
CA SER A 1057 10.13 -3.91 -53.22
C SER A 1057 11.03 -3.55 -54.40
N CYS A 1058 12.28 -4.02 -54.40
CA CYS A 1058 13.28 -3.63 -55.39
C CYS A 1058 14.08 -4.85 -55.89
N HIS A 1059 14.87 -4.66 -56.94
CA HIS A 1059 15.76 -5.64 -57.53
C HIS A 1059 17.20 -5.18 -57.35
N ILE A 1060 18.09 -6.09 -56.93
CA ILE A 1060 19.53 -5.79 -56.82
C ILE A 1060 20.16 -5.91 -58.21
N VAL A 1061 20.57 -4.79 -58.79
CA VAL A 1061 21.12 -4.71 -60.16
C VAL A 1061 22.61 -5.04 -60.19
N SER A 1062 23.37 -4.49 -59.24
CA SER A 1062 24.83 -4.72 -59.17
C SER A 1062 25.39 -4.43 -57.77
N VAL A 1063 26.58 -4.98 -57.51
CA VAL A 1063 27.39 -4.68 -56.31
C VAL A 1063 28.48 -3.70 -56.71
N PHE A 1064 28.64 -2.57 -56.01
CA PHE A 1064 29.73 -1.62 -56.24
C PHE A 1064 31.00 -1.94 -55.46
N SER A 1065 30.82 -2.34 -54.20
CA SER A 1065 31.95 -2.76 -53.36
C SER A 1065 31.52 -3.71 -52.27
N LEU A 1066 32.44 -4.60 -51.89
CA LEU A 1066 32.32 -5.51 -50.76
C LEU A 1066 33.60 -5.41 -49.93
N GLN A 1067 33.48 -5.21 -48.62
CA GLN A 1067 34.60 -5.18 -47.68
C GLN A 1067 34.29 -6.09 -46.50
N LEU A 1068 35.19 -7.03 -46.22
CA LEU A 1068 35.17 -7.94 -45.08
C LEU A 1068 36.47 -7.76 -44.29
N LEU A 1069 36.36 -7.49 -42.99
CA LEU A 1069 37.46 -7.05 -42.14
C LEU A 1069 37.44 -7.78 -40.80
N TRP A 1070 38.61 -8.09 -40.26
CA TRP A 1070 38.81 -8.46 -38.86
C TRP A 1070 39.59 -7.37 -38.15
N LEU A 1071 39.02 -6.84 -37.07
CA LEU A 1071 39.58 -5.73 -36.30
C LEU A 1071 39.75 -6.11 -34.84
N CYS A 1072 40.78 -5.58 -34.19
CA CYS A 1072 40.94 -5.69 -32.75
C CYS A 1072 39.77 -4.99 -32.06
N ALA A 1073 39.08 -5.70 -31.17
CA ALA A 1073 37.89 -5.20 -30.49
C ALA A 1073 38.18 -3.96 -29.63
N HIS A 1074 39.43 -3.78 -29.19
CA HIS A 1074 39.86 -2.68 -28.34
C HIS A 1074 40.38 -1.47 -29.13
N CYS A 1075 41.38 -1.65 -30.00
CA CYS A 1075 42.08 -0.55 -30.66
C CYS A 1075 41.69 -0.34 -32.14
N THR A 1076 40.83 -1.20 -32.70
CA THR A 1076 40.35 -1.16 -34.09
C THR A 1076 41.43 -1.34 -35.17
N SER A 1077 42.64 -1.76 -34.81
CA SER A 1077 43.66 -2.16 -35.80
C SER A 1077 43.29 -3.48 -36.48
N LEU A 1078 43.78 -3.71 -37.70
CA LEU A 1078 43.58 -4.98 -38.42
C LEU A 1078 44.14 -6.18 -37.63
N CYS A 1079 43.43 -7.31 -37.72
CA CYS A 1079 43.79 -8.58 -37.09
C CYS A 1079 44.02 -9.71 -38.14
N PRO A 1080 45.13 -9.73 -38.89
CA PRO A 1080 45.50 -10.89 -39.68
C PRO A 1080 45.76 -12.08 -38.74
N GLN A 1081 45.29 -13.27 -39.12
CA GLN A 1081 45.34 -14.49 -38.31
C GLN A 1081 44.73 -14.32 -36.90
N GLY A 1082 43.86 -13.32 -36.70
CA GLY A 1082 43.27 -13.01 -35.40
C GLY A 1082 44.20 -12.36 -34.39
N ARG A 1083 45.33 -11.76 -34.80
CA ARG A 1083 46.28 -11.06 -33.90
C ARG A 1083 46.37 -9.57 -34.21
N CYS A 1084 46.37 -8.73 -33.19
CA CYS A 1084 46.45 -7.28 -33.34
C CYS A 1084 47.82 -6.82 -33.90
N THR A 1085 47.84 -5.99 -34.95
CA THR A 1085 49.06 -5.51 -35.64
C THR A 1085 49.77 -4.32 -34.97
N ARG A 1086 49.21 -3.73 -33.90
CA ARG A 1086 49.77 -2.53 -33.25
C ARG A 1086 51.09 -2.82 -32.52
N GLN A 1087 52.18 -2.16 -32.91
CA GLN A 1087 53.56 -2.46 -32.46
C GLN A 1087 54.10 -1.68 -31.23
N GLY A 1088 53.30 -0.89 -30.50
CA GLY A 1088 53.85 0.05 -29.49
C GLY A 1088 53.36 -0.08 -28.03
N SER A 1089 52.37 -0.92 -27.75
CA SER A 1089 51.89 -1.25 -26.41
C SER A 1089 51.03 -2.50 -26.52
N THR A 1090 51.19 -3.46 -25.61
CA THR A 1090 50.39 -4.69 -25.61
C THR A 1090 48.91 -4.32 -25.49
N CYS A 1091 48.11 -4.65 -26.51
CA CYS A 1091 46.66 -4.54 -26.38
C CYS A 1091 46.22 -5.47 -25.24
N PRO A 1092 45.39 -5.01 -24.29
CA PRO A 1092 45.04 -5.76 -23.09
C PRO A 1092 44.23 -7.03 -23.40
N THR A 1093 43.65 -7.11 -24.60
CA THR A 1093 42.93 -8.27 -25.10
C THR A 1093 43.29 -8.53 -26.56
N GLN A 1094 43.56 -9.79 -26.90
CA GLN A 1094 43.78 -10.27 -28.28
C GLN A 1094 42.45 -10.67 -28.96
N THR A 1095 41.33 -10.06 -28.54
CA THR A 1095 40.01 -10.32 -29.12
C THR A 1095 39.84 -9.54 -30.41
N CYS A 1096 39.39 -10.21 -31.46
CA CYS A 1096 39.08 -9.59 -32.74
C CYS A 1096 37.62 -9.82 -33.11
N VAL A 1097 37.03 -8.83 -33.78
CA VAL A 1097 35.64 -8.79 -34.24
C VAL A 1097 35.61 -8.60 -35.75
N SER A 1098 34.62 -9.20 -36.41
CA SER A 1098 34.43 -9.04 -37.84
C SER A 1098 33.54 -7.84 -38.15
N GLN A 1099 33.89 -7.08 -39.18
CA GLN A 1099 33.05 -6.03 -39.75
C GLN A 1099 32.88 -6.25 -41.24
N ALA A 1100 31.68 -5.99 -41.75
CA ALA A 1100 31.37 -6.15 -43.16
C ALA A 1100 30.65 -4.91 -43.70
N SER A 1101 30.89 -4.55 -44.95
CA SER A 1101 30.18 -3.49 -45.64
C SER A 1101 30.02 -3.85 -47.12
N ILE A 1102 28.82 -3.71 -47.64
CA ILE A 1102 28.52 -3.87 -49.07
C ILE A 1102 27.74 -2.65 -49.58
N ARG A 1103 28.01 -2.22 -50.80
CA ARG A 1103 27.25 -1.19 -51.50
C ARG A 1103 26.58 -1.79 -52.72
N LEU A 1104 25.26 -1.68 -52.79
CA LEU A 1104 24.41 -2.27 -53.81
C LEU A 1104 23.76 -1.15 -54.64
N LEU A 1105 23.56 -1.39 -55.92
CA LEU A 1105 22.62 -0.65 -56.74
C LEU A 1105 21.30 -1.44 -56.76
N VAL A 1106 20.22 -0.79 -56.34
CA VAL A 1106 18.88 -1.37 -56.38
C VAL A 1106 17.95 -0.49 -57.22
N GLU A 1107 16.96 -1.09 -57.85
CA GLU A 1107 15.91 -0.38 -58.59
C GLU A 1107 14.55 -1.02 -58.32
N ASP A 1108 13.47 -0.24 -58.42
CA ASP A 1108 12.09 -0.74 -58.25
C ASP A 1108 11.24 -0.57 -59.52
N GLY A 1109 11.89 -0.26 -60.65
CA GLY A 1109 11.23 0.11 -61.90
C GLY A 1109 10.83 1.58 -62.00
N THR A 1110 10.81 2.33 -60.89
CA THR A 1110 10.52 3.77 -60.87
C THR A 1110 11.77 4.64 -60.73
N ALA A 1111 12.74 4.20 -59.92
CA ALA A 1111 14.03 4.87 -59.75
C ALA A 1111 15.13 3.90 -59.32
N GLU A 1112 16.39 4.35 -59.42
CA GLU A 1112 17.57 3.65 -58.89
C GLU A 1112 18.08 4.28 -57.58
N ALA A 1113 18.57 3.45 -56.66
CA ALA A 1113 19.16 3.89 -55.39
C ALA A 1113 20.41 3.08 -55.03
N VAL A 1114 21.36 3.73 -54.34
CA VAL A 1114 22.53 3.04 -53.76
C VAL A 1114 22.24 2.70 -52.32
N VAL A 1115 22.32 1.42 -51.97
CA VAL A 1115 22.06 0.93 -50.61
C VAL A 1115 23.37 0.47 -49.98
N THR A 1116 23.66 0.98 -48.78
CA THR A 1116 24.78 0.50 -47.96
C THR A 1116 24.25 -0.47 -46.91
N CYS A 1117 24.70 -1.73 -46.95
CA CYS A 1117 24.43 -2.73 -45.91
C CYS A 1117 25.69 -2.97 -45.08
N ARG A 1118 25.53 -3.19 -43.77
CA ARG A 1118 26.64 -3.39 -42.83
C ARG A 1118 26.48 -4.68 -42.04
N ASN A 1119 27.61 -5.29 -41.68
CA ASN A 1119 27.71 -6.43 -40.77
C ASN A 1119 26.77 -7.58 -41.18
N HIS A 1120 25.86 -8.01 -40.31
CA HIS A 1120 24.94 -9.12 -40.59
C HIS A 1120 24.00 -8.85 -41.79
N HIS A 1121 23.70 -7.58 -42.12
CA HIS A 1121 22.92 -7.26 -43.33
C HIS A 1121 23.68 -7.61 -44.62
N VAL A 1122 25.01 -7.72 -44.58
CA VAL A 1122 25.80 -8.16 -45.73
C VAL A 1122 25.55 -9.63 -46.03
N ALA A 1123 25.41 -10.47 -44.99
CA ALA A 1123 25.08 -11.88 -45.16
C ALA A 1123 23.73 -12.06 -45.88
N THR A 1124 22.71 -11.34 -45.45
CA THR A 1124 21.38 -11.36 -46.07
C THR A 1124 21.38 -10.80 -47.49
N ALA A 1125 22.15 -9.73 -47.74
CA ALA A 1125 22.31 -9.17 -49.08
C ALA A 1125 22.91 -10.20 -50.05
N LEU A 1126 23.96 -10.92 -49.61
CA LEU A 1126 24.62 -11.97 -50.38
C LEU A 1126 23.80 -13.26 -50.48
N GLY A 1127 22.67 -13.39 -49.77
CA GLY A 1127 21.85 -14.60 -49.75
C GLY A 1127 22.51 -15.79 -49.03
N LEU A 1128 23.45 -15.53 -48.12
CA LEU A 1128 24.18 -16.58 -47.39
C LEU A 1128 23.46 -16.95 -46.10
N CYS A 1129 23.37 -18.25 -45.80
CA CYS A 1129 22.84 -18.68 -44.50
C CYS A 1129 23.87 -18.41 -43.37
N PRO A 1130 23.46 -18.40 -42.09
CA PRO A 1130 24.36 -18.05 -40.98
C PRO A 1130 25.61 -18.92 -40.84
N SER A 1131 25.54 -20.22 -41.17
CA SER A 1131 26.68 -21.14 -41.12
C SER A 1131 27.69 -20.87 -42.24
N GLU A 1132 27.21 -20.62 -43.46
CA GLU A 1132 28.04 -20.24 -44.61
C GLU A 1132 28.73 -18.88 -44.37
N TRP A 1133 27.98 -17.90 -43.85
CA TRP A 1133 28.52 -16.58 -43.51
C TRP A 1133 29.63 -16.67 -42.46
N THR A 1134 29.43 -17.48 -41.42
CA THR A 1134 30.44 -17.67 -40.39
C THR A 1134 31.69 -18.35 -40.95
N SER A 1135 31.51 -19.36 -41.80
CA SER A 1135 32.61 -20.05 -42.48
C SER A 1135 33.41 -19.10 -43.38
N LEU A 1136 32.72 -18.27 -44.16
CA LEU A 1136 33.32 -17.24 -45.00
C LEU A 1136 34.15 -16.24 -44.19
N LEU A 1137 33.62 -15.76 -43.06
CA LEU A 1137 34.34 -14.84 -42.18
C LEU A 1137 35.60 -15.47 -41.58
N GLU A 1138 35.61 -16.77 -41.25
CA GLU A 1138 36.81 -17.46 -40.79
C GLU A 1138 37.87 -17.57 -41.90
N PHE A 1139 37.49 -17.78 -43.18
CA PHE A 1139 38.45 -17.72 -44.29
C PHE A 1139 39.07 -16.31 -44.44
N VAL A 1140 38.28 -15.24 -44.25
CA VAL A 1140 38.77 -13.85 -44.26
C VAL A 1140 39.72 -13.55 -43.08
N ARG A 1141 39.67 -14.36 -42.01
CA ARG A 1141 40.48 -14.15 -40.81
C ARG A 1141 41.98 -14.33 -41.05
N GLY A 1142 42.36 -15.22 -41.96
CA GLY A 1142 43.76 -15.40 -42.40
C GLY A 1142 44.38 -14.08 -42.88
N PRO A 1143 43.88 -13.49 -43.99
CA PRO A 1143 44.38 -12.22 -44.52
C PRO A 1143 43.97 -10.99 -43.70
N GLY A 1144 42.92 -11.08 -42.86
CA GLY A 1144 42.44 -10.00 -42.00
C GLY A 1144 41.64 -8.90 -42.71
N LYS A 1145 41.81 -8.73 -44.03
CA LYS A 1145 41.02 -7.82 -44.87
C LYS A 1145 40.87 -8.39 -46.28
N VAL A 1146 39.63 -8.41 -46.78
CA VAL A 1146 39.30 -8.66 -48.18
C VAL A 1146 38.41 -7.52 -48.66
N ALA A 1147 38.79 -6.88 -49.77
CA ALA A 1147 38.05 -5.77 -50.36
C ALA A 1147 37.95 -5.95 -51.88
N LEU A 1148 36.74 -5.88 -52.39
CA LEU A 1148 36.40 -5.95 -53.82
C LEU A 1148 35.76 -4.65 -54.25
N GLN A 1149 36.16 -4.15 -55.42
CA GLN A 1149 35.57 -2.99 -56.05
C GLN A 1149 35.19 -3.34 -57.48
N PHE A 1150 33.93 -3.12 -57.83
CA PHE A 1150 33.36 -3.50 -59.11
C PHE A 1150 33.13 -2.24 -59.94
N THR A 1151 33.71 -2.20 -61.13
CA THR A 1151 33.67 -1.05 -62.06
C THR A 1151 32.50 -1.20 -63.05
N GLY A 1152 31.28 -1.31 -62.56
CA GLY A 1152 30.07 -1.41 -63.41
C GLY A 1152 29.94 -2.74 -64.17
N PRO A 1153 28.86 -2.91 -64.97
CA PRO A 1153 28.59 -4.15 -65.68
C PRO A 1153 29.70 -4.44 -66.71
N GLY A 1154 30.45 -5.53 -66.52
CA GLY A 1154 31.41 -6.04 -67.52
C GLY A 1154 32.86 -5.55 -67.42
N ALA A 1155 33.23 -4.69 -66.48
CA ALA A 1155 34.62 -4.26 -66.33
C ALA A 1155 35.45 -5.18 -65.41
N GLN A 1156 36.74 -5.33 -65.72
CA GLN A 1156 37.71 -6.01 -64.87
C GLN A 1156 37.94 -5.17 -63.58
N PRO A 1157 37.80 -5.77 -62.38
CA PRO A 1157 37.97 -5.08 -61.10
C PRO A 1157 39.45 -4.88 -60.78
N GLU A 1158 39.78 -3.73 -60.19
CA GLU A 1158 41.10 -3.47 -59.63
C GLU A 1158 41.18 -4.06 -58.20
N SER A 1159 41.94 -5.14 -58.02
CA SER A 1159 42.22 -5.71 -56.70
C SER A 1159 43.46 -5.04 -56.08
N SER A 1160 43.33 -4.39 -54.93
CA SER A 1160 44.44 -3.64 -54.32
C SER A 1160 45.44 -4.48 -53.50
N THR A 1161 45.35 -5.82 -53.50
CA THR A 1161 46.23 -6.68 -52.69
C THR A 1161 46.41 -8.06 -53.32
N LYS A 1162 47.67 -8.52 -53.48
CA LYS A 1162 48.04 -9.91 -53.78
C LYS A 1162 47.62 -10.82 -52.61
N VAL A 1163 46.38 -11.29 -52.57
CA VAL A 1163 45.86 -12.16 -51.49
C VAL A 1163 44.89 -13.19 -52.09
N ASP A 1164 45.13 -14.48 -51.79
CA ASP A 1164 44.36 -15.71 -52.09
C ASP A 1164 43.38 -15.64 -53.27
N GLU A 1165 43.81 -16.17 -54.42
CA GLU A 1165 42.99 -16.35 -55.63
C GLU A 1165 41.62 -17.01 -55.37
N PRO A 1166 41.47 -18.10 -54.57
CA PRO A 1166 40.19 -18.81 -54.49
C PRO A 1166 39.10 -18.02 -53.77
N LEU A 1167 39.41 -17.32 -52.68
CA LEU A 1167 38.42 -16.55 -51.91
C LEU A 1167 37.94 -15.32 -52.69
N THR A 1168 38.88 -14.62 -53.34
CA THR A 1168 38.59 -13.45 -54.17
C THR A 1168 37.77 -13.84 -55.40
N LEU A 1169 38.09 -14.97 -56.04
CA LEU A 1169 37.34 -15.53 -57.17
C LEU A 1169 35.92 -15.97 -56.76
N PHE A 1170 35.78 -16.64 -55.63
CA PHE A 1170 34.47 -17.04 -55.08
C PHE A 1170 33.57 -15.83 -54.85
N LEU A 1171 34.06 -14.82 -54.11
CA LEU A 1171 33.28 -13.62 -53.81
C LEU A 1171 32.94 -12.82 -55.07
N ARG A 1172 33.84 -12.76 -56.05
CA ARG A 1172 33.60 -12.13 -57.34
C ARG A 1172 32.49 -12.84 -58.13
N THR A 1173 32.54 -14.17 -58.16
CA THR A 1173 31.52 -15.01 -58.80
C THR A 1173 30.17 -14.86 -58.11
N LEU A 1174 30.15 -14.89 -56.77
CA LEU A 1174 28.93 -14.73 -55.99
C LEU A 1174 28.27 -13.36 -56.23
N CYS A 1175 29.03 -12.26 -56.13
CA CYS A 1175 28.50 -10.89 -56.28
C CYS A 1175 27.98 -10.57 -57.69
N THR A 1176 28.34 -11.37 -58.71
CA THR A 1176 27.87 -11.21 -60.10
C THR A 1176 26.83 -12.26 -60.51
N SER A 1177 26.50 -13.19 -59.61
CA SER A 1177 25.53 -14.26 -59.86
C SER A 1177 24.09 -13.81 -59.62
N PHE A 1178 23.14 -14.49 -60.26
CA PHE A 1178 21.70 -14.30 -60.03
C PHE A 1178 21.24 -14.67 -58.61
N SER A 1179 22.08 -15.34 -57.81
CA SER A 1179 21.80 -15.59 -56.39
C SER A 1179 21.87 -14.30 -55.56
N VAL A 1180 22.70 -13.33 -55.97
CA VAL A 1180 22.80 -12.01 -55.33
C VAL A 1180 21.97 -10.97 -56.09
N LEU A 1181 22.04 -10.98 -57.42
CA LEU A 1181 21.30 -10.06 -58.29
C LEU A 1181 19.85 -10.53 -58.45
N ARG A 1182 19.04 -10.31 -57.41
CA ARG A 1182 17.70 -10.89 -57.23
C ARG A 1182 16.68 -9.86 -56.72
N PRO A 1183 15.36 -10.13 -56.84
CA PRO A 1183 14.33 -9.30 -56.21
C PRO A 1183 14.36 -9.44 -54.68
N VAL A 1184 14.18 -8.33 -53.98
CA VAL A 1184 14.20 -8.23 -52.51
C VAL A 1184 13.15 -7.22 -52.02
N VAL A 1185 12.73 -7.37 -50.77
CA VAL A 1185 11.96 -6.36 -50.03
C VAL A 1185 12.90 -5.65 -49.07
N LEU A 1186 13.25 -4.41 -49.41
CA LEU A 1186 14.20 -3.60 -48.65
C LEU A 1186 13.44 -2.71 -47.66
N SER A 1187 13.81 -2.80 -46.38
CA SER A 1187 13.49 -1.74 -45.42
C SER A 1187 14.73 -0.89 -45.21
N PHE A 1188 14.58 0.43 -45.34
CA PHE A 1188 15.71 1.34 -45.41
C PHE A 1188 15.46 2.65 -44.67
N GLU A 1189 16.55 3.35 -44.40
CA GLU A 1189 16.55 4.75 -44.01
C GLU A 1189 17.42 5.55 -44.98
N LEU A 1190 17.12 6.84 -45.15
CA LEU A 1190 17.97 7.72 -45.95
C LEU A 1190 19.35 7.86 -45.29
N GLU A 1191 20.45 7.68 -46.04
CA GLU A 1191 21.80 7.80 -45.46
C GLU A 1191 22.08 9.24 -44.98
N LYS A 1192 21.46 10.22 -45.65
CA LYS A 1192 21.43 11.60 -45.19
C LYS A 1192 20.54 11.68 -43.95
N LYS A 1193 21.11 12.17 -42.84
CA LYS A 1193 20.34 12.36 -41.62
C LYS A 1193 19.21 13.38 -41.84
N PRO A 1194 18.02 13.18 -41.25
CA PRO A 1194 16.91 14.12 -41.35
C PRO A 1194 17.23 15.51 -40.78
N SER A 1195 18.23 15.59 -39.90
CA SER A 1195 18.70 16.84 -39.29
C SER A 1195 19.76 17.57 -40.11
N MET A 1196 20.18 17.04 -41.27
CA MET A 1196 21.20 17.66 -42.11
C MET A 1196 20.62 18.80 -42.94
N VAL A 1197 21.19 20.00 -42.80
CA VAL A 1197 20.84 21.14 -43.67
C VAL A 1197 21.36 20.83 -45.08
N THR A 1198 20.45 20.64 -46.03
CA THR A 1198 20.82 20.32 -47.42
C THR A 1198 20.75 21.59 -48.26
N PRO A 1199 21.86 22.12 -48.78
CA PRO A 1199 21.81 23.16 -49.80
C PRO A 1199 21.19 22.57 -51.08
N LEU A 1200 20.38 23.37 -51.79
CA LEU A 1200 19.80 22.98 -53.07
C LEU A 1200 20.94 22.82 -54.09
N GLU A 1201 21.41 21.58 -54.34
CA GLU A 1201 22.42 21.33 -55.36
C GLU A 1201 21.78 21.34 -56.76
N PRO A 1202 22.31 22.09 -57.73
CA PRO A 1202 21.82 22.05 -59.10
C PRO A 1202 22.12 20.69 -59.75
N ALA A 1203 21.24 20.27 -60.66
CA ALA A 1203 21.45 19.07 -61.47
C ALA A 1203 22.77 19.19 -62.26
N ARG A 1204 23.58 18.13 -62.25
CA ARG A 1204 24.90 18.09 -62.91
C ARG A 1204 24.76 17.49 -64.30
N LEU A 1205 25.60 17.91 -65.25
CA LEU A 1205 25.67 17.27 -66.57
C LEU A 1205 26.49 15.98 -66.47
N GLN A 1206 25.91 14.85 -66.86
CA GLN A 1206 26.58 13.56 -66.92
C GLN A 1206 26.51 12.97 -68.34
N ARG A 1207 27.59 12.32 -68.74
CA ARG A 1207 27.73 11.64 -70.04
C ARG A 1207 27.20 10.21 -69.92
N PHE A 1208 26.26 9.85 -70.78
CA PHE A 1208 25.73 8.50 -70.92
C PHE A 1208 26.04 7.96 -72.31
N GLN A 1209 26.50 6.71 -72.37
CA GLN A 1209 26.72 6.00 -73.63
C GLN A 1209 25.53 5.05 -73.86
N CYS A 1210 24.80 5.26 -74.95
CA CYS A 1210 23.67 4.42 -75.36
C CYS A 1210 24.00 3.81 -76.72
N GLY A 1211 24.49 2.56 -76.74
CA GLY A 1211 25.10 1.96 -77.93
C GLY A 1211 26.33 2.75 -78.37
N GLU A 1212 26.33 3.27 -79.60
CA GLU A 1212 27.40 4.12 -80.16
C GLU A 1212 27.21 5.61 -79.85
N LEU A 1213 26.02 6.03 -79.42
CA LEU A 1213 25.70 7.44 -79.19
C LEU A 1213 26.10 7.86 -77.77
N THR A 1214 26.89 8.94 -77.70
CA THR A 1214 27.12 9.64 -76.45
C THR A 1214 26.11 10.77 -76.28
N LEU A 1215 25.36 10.76 -75.17
CA LEU A 1215 24.44 11.83 -74.78
C LEU A 1215 24.91 12.51 -73.48
N LEU A 1216 24.62 13.81 -73.34
CA LEU A 1216 24.80 14.56 -72.10
C LEU A 1216 23.43 14.89 -71.53
N THR A 1217 23.16 14.43 -70.30
CA THR A 1217 21.89 14.66 -69.61
C THR A 1217 22.11 15.35 -68.27
N ARG A 1218 21.12 16.12 -67.82
CA ARG A 1218 21.12 16.71 -66.48
C ARG A 1218 20.64 15.65 -65.49
N VAL A 1219 21.47 15.31 -64.52
CA VAL A 1219 21.18 14.31 -63.49
C VAL A 1219 21.16 14.92 -62.11
N ASN A 1220 20.17 14.51 -61.32
CA ASN A 1220 20.12 14.80 -59.90
C ASN A 1220 21.11 13.89 -59.15
N PRO A 1221 21.55 14.28 -57.94
CA PRO A 1221 22.35 13.39 -57.10
C PRO A 1221 21.60 12.08 -56.83
N ARG A 1222 22.28 10.94 -57.03
CA ARG A 1222 21.69 9.61 -56.83
C ARG A 1222 21.23 9.41 -55.37
N ILE A 1223 20.11 8.71 -55.19
CA ILE A 1223 19.56 8.36 -53.88
C ILE A 1223 20.54 7.45 -53.14
N ARG A 1224 20.79 7.76 -51.86
CA ARG A 1224 21.65 6.95 -50.97
C ARG A 1224 20.89 6.52 -49.74
N LEU A 1225 20.86 5.22 -49.53
CA LEU A 1225 20.08 4.55 -48.49
C LEU A 1225 21.00 3.72 -47.59
N SER A 1226 20.63 3.61 -46.33
CA SER A 1226 21.17 2.67 -45.36
C SER A 1226 20.15 1.55 -45.13
N CYS A 1227 20.61 0.31 -45.17
CA CYS A 1227 19.76 -0.86 -44.98
C CYS A 1227 19.38 -1.06 -43.51
N LEU A 1228 18.08 -1.17 -43.23
CA LEU A 1228 17.53 -1.58 -41.93
C LEU A 1228 17.23 -3.08 -41.88
N SER A 1229 16.73 -3.66 -42.98
CA SER A 1229 16.57 -5.11 -43.15
C SER A 1229 16.33 -5.46 -44.62
N ILE A 1230 16.74 -6.67 -45.02
CA ILE A 1230 16.43 -7.25 -46.34
C ILE A 1230 15.60 -8.51 -46.12
N GLN A 1231 14.52 -8.65 -46.87
CA GLN A 1231 13.66 -9.84 -46.86
C GLN A 1231 13.47 -10.33 -48.29
N GLU A 1232 13.23 -11.64 -48.44
CA GLU A 1232 12.80 -12.19 -49.72
C GLU A 1232 11.33 -11.82 -49.98
N PRO A 1233 10.95 -11.55 -51.24
CA PRO A 1233 9.56 -11.31 -51.59
C PRO A 1233 8.70 -12.53 -51.26
N LYS A 1234 7.56 -12.31 -50.60
CA LYS A 1234 6.58 -13.38 -50.38
C LYS A 1234 5.94 -13.71 -51.73
N HIS A 1235 6.27 -14.86 -52.29
CA HIS A 1235 5.46 -15.41 -53.38
C HIS A 1235 4.04 -15.67 -52.84
N PRO A 1236 2.96 -15.16 -53.47
CA PRO A 1236 1.65 -15.75 -53.26
C PRO A 1236 1.81 -17.22 -53.64
N SER A 1237 1.56 -18.10 -52.68
CA SER A 1237 1.67 -19.55 -52.84
C SER A 1237 0.94 -19.99 -54.11
N SER A 1238 1.71 -20.37 -55.15
CA SER A 1238 1.25 -21.21 -56.25
C SER A 1238 1.05 -22.64 -55.71
N LEU A 1239 0.01 -22.80 -54.89
CA LEU A 1239 -0.61 -24.09 -54.56
C LEU A 1239 -1.87 -24.20 -55.42
N GLY A 1240 -1.67 -24.62 -56.67
CA GLY A 1240 -2.73 -24.85 -57.66
C GLY A 1240 -2.16 -24.80 -59.07
N ALA A 1241 -2.08 -25.95 -59.73
CA ALA A 1241 -1.39 -26.22 -61.01
C ALA A 1241 0.14 -26.16 -60.88
N PHE A 1242 0.89 -27.25 -60.88
CA PHE A 1242 0.87 -28.36 -61.83
C PHE A 1242 1.25 -29.68 -61.13
N SER A 1243 0.35 -30.66 -61.16
CA SER A 1243 0.67 -32.08 -61.02
C SER A 1243 -0.12 -32.85 -62.08
N LEU A 1244 0.48 -33.02 -63.25
CA LEU A 1244 0.11 -34.02 -64.25
C LEU A 1244 1.41 -34.40 -64.99
N SER A 1245 2.18 -35.29 -64.36
CA SER A 1245 3.01 -36.34 -64.97
C SER A 1245 3.68 -37.13 -63.85
#